data_AF-A0A1C6N733-F1
#
_entry.id   AF-A0A1C6N733-F1
#
_cell.length_a   1.000
_cell.length_b   1.000
_cell.length_c   1.000
_cell.angle_alpha   90.00
_cell.angle_beta   90.00
_cell.angle_gamma   90.00
#
_symmetry.space_group_name_H-M   'P 1'
#
loop_
_entity.id
_entity.type
_entity.pdbx_description
1 polymer ?
#
loop_
_entity_poly.entity_id
_entity_poly.type
_entity_poly.pdbx_seq_one_letter_code
_entity_poly.pdbx_strand_id
1 'polypeptide(L)'
;MTPTATYRLQLQPDFPFPAAEKAVPYLAALGVSHLHLSPVLEAVPGSRHGYDVVDHSRVREELGGEEGLRSLAATAREHGLGLVLDIVPNHMAAAPRHNRQLWEVLREGRASPYARWFDIDWAAGGDKVLLPVLAGPLGGELDAFTVDAGAAVLRYGEQEFPLRAGTAELPLPELLDAQHYRLAWWRLARTELNYRRFFTVSELIGVRVEHPEVFDATHAKVLELLRDGVLDGLRIDHPDGLADPAAYLGRLNEATGGRWTVVEKILTGDEHLPAGWAVAGTTGYDALHRIDGLFTDPSGAAELLGRYREFAGPPGDRGGYWKATVRRAAYRVATHELASETAWLTRLAASVCAADPALRDHAPWALRTAILELLVRIPVYRPYVTAGAVPTRIAEETLPDDAVRDAKAVFSVPEEAAAVDVVRDLALGRLGGGEEQAAFCARFAQTASALHAKSVEDTAFYRYVPLVSATEVGGDPGRPAVSVREFHAFATRVARDWPATGTVLTTHDTKRSADVRARIAVLSECPDRWAELVGELTQATPVASPDPQLAWQAWQSAYGCAPLPAGELGARLEPALLKAVREAGLFTSWTEPDAAYERAVTDFVAAGPGSASGTARRLVTAFAKSLAPHVRATVLGAALVQLTMPGVPDLYQGTESEYLALVDPDNRRPFRRPEGPEEEKQVVTGAALRLRRELPEVFGESGTYAPLTARGPAAGHVVAFSRSGEVAVAVTRLSLRLAEDGGWRDTVVELPDGGPWRDVLAPGPVREWAGGAVAAGELFGERPVALLRRVRE
;
A
#
# COMPACT_ATOMS: atom_id res chain seq x y z
N MET A 1 -25.65 -0.48 0.39
CA MET A 1 -25.67 0.90 0.91
C MET A 1 -24.23 1.38 0.93
N THR A 2 -23.95 2.60 0.50
CA THR A 2 -22.59 3.17 0.54
C THR A 2 -22.28 3.64 1.96
N PRO A 3 -21.15 3.23 2.57
CA PRO A 3 -20.75 3.70 3.89
C PRO A 3 -20.58 5.23 3.92
N THR A 4 -20.95 5.88 5.03
CA THR A 4 -20.59 7.30 5.24
C THR A 4 -19.13 7.44 5.63
N ALA A 5 -18.61 6.46 6.38
CA ALA A 5 -17.20 6.29 6.76
C ALA A 5 -16.97 4.85 7.23
N THR A 6 -15.75 4.33 7.04
CA THR A 6 -15.30 3.02 7.49
C THR A 6 -14.19 3.14 8.55
N TYR A 7 -14.07 2.16 9.44
CA TYR A 7 -13.02 2.10 10.46
C TYR A 7 -12.27 0.77 10.38
N ARG A 8 -11.01 0.80 9.93
CA ARG A 8 -10.16 -0.38 9.73
C ARG A 8 -9.68 -0.97 11.06
N LEU A 9 -10.06 -2.22 11.33
CA LEU A 9 -9.61 -3.03 12.45
C LEU A 9 -8.70 -4.16 11.97
N GLN A 10 -7.50 -4.24 12.53
CA GLN A 10 -6.57 -5.36 12.37
C GLN A 10 -6.92 -6.47 13.36
N LEU A 11 -7.58 -7.50 12.86
CA LEU A 11 -7.91 -8.69 13.64
C LEU A 11 -6.68 -9.60 13.73
N GLN A 12 -6.39 -10.04 14.95
CA GLN A 12 -5.25 -10.90 15.25
C GLN A 12 -5.52 -11.67 16.54
N PRO A 13 -4.71 -12.69 16.92
CA PRO A 13 -4.93 -13.44 18.15
C PRO A 13 -5.01 -12.56 19.41
N ASP A 14 -4.28 -11.44 19.46
CA ASP A 14 -4.33 -10.47 20.57
C ASP A 14 -5.54 -9.51 20.50
N PHE A 15 -6.27 -9.49 19.38
CA PHE A 15 -7.46 -8.66 19.15
C PHE A 15 -8.48 -9.45 18.28
N PRO A 16 -9.09 -10.52 18.84
CA PRO A 16 -10.02 -11.40 18.12
C PRO A 16 -11.43 -10.77 18.01
N PHE A 17 -12.39 -11.46 17.39
CA PHE A 17 -13.76 -10.95 17.24
C PHE A 17 -14.40 -10.48 18.56
N PRO A 18 -14.28 -11.21 19.69
CA PRO A 18 -14.84 -10.74 20.97
C PRO A 18 -14.20 -9.45 21.50
N ALA A 19 -12.96 -9.14 21.11
CA ALA A 19 -12.31 -7.88 21.47
C ALA A 19 -12.79 -6.74 20.57
N ALA A 20 -12.92 -6.99 19.26
CA ALA A 20 -13.52 -6.06 18.31
C ALA A 20 -14.98 -5.72 18.69
N GLU A 21 -15.74 -6.71 19.16
CA GLU A 21 -17.11 -6.53 19.60
C GLU A 21 -17.23 -5.53 20.76
N LYS A 22 -16.29 -5.59 21.72
CA LYS A 22 -16.23 -4.62 22.84
C LYS A 22 -15.89 -3.19 22.40
N ALA A 23 -15.29 -3.02 21.21
CA ALA A 23 -14.98 -1.70 20.66
C ALA A 23 -16.18 -1.05 19.96
N VAL A 24 -17.19 -1.83 19.55
CA VAL A 24 -18.36 -1.37 18.77
C VAL A 24 -19.03 -0.14 19.37
N PRO A 25 -19.38 -0.08 20.68
CA PRO A 25 -20.10 1.08 21.21
C PRO A 25 -19.29 2.37 21.11
N TYR A 26 -17.97 2.29 21.30
CA TYR A 26 -17.07 3.43 21.15
C TYR A 26 -16.99 3.90 19.70
N LEU A 27 -16.78 2.96 18.76
CA LEU A 27 -16.67 3.28 17.34
C LEU A 27 -17.99 3.84 16.78
N ALA A 28 -19.14 3.32 17.23
CA ALA A 28 -20.45 3.86 16.88
C ALA A 28 -20.63 5.31 17.37
N ALA A 29 -20.19 5.61 18.60
CA ALA A 29 -20.24 6.95 19.18
C ALA A 29 -19.28 7.93 18.47
N LEU A 30 -18.17 7.44 17.94
CA LEU A 30 -17.23 8.23 17.14
C LEU A 30 -17.89 8.76 15.84
N GLY A 31 -18.84 8.01 15.27
CA GLY A 31 -19.67 8.45 14.15
C GLY A 31 -19.41 7.71 12.82
N VAL A 32 -18.60 6.64 12.82
CA VAL A 32 -18.45 5.79 11.63
C VAL A 32 -19.74 5.01 11.33
N SER A 33 -19.85 4.50 10.10
CA SER A 33 -21.02 3.70 9.68
C SER A 33 -20.70 2.22 9.52
N HIS A 34 -19.43 1.86 9.30
CA HIS A 34 -19.02 0.49 9.03
C HIS A 34 -17.68 0.21 9.71
N LEU A 35 -17.52 -1.03 10.18
CA LEU A 35 -16.21 -1.57 10.53
C LEU A 35 -15.60 -2.23 9.30
N HIS A 36 -14.37 -1.87 8.96
CA HIS A 36 -13.58 -2.49 7.90
C HIS A 36 -12.66 -3.52 8.54
N LEU A 37 -12.98 -4.80 8.38
CA LEU A 37 -12.24 -5.89 9.01
C LEU A 37 -11.10 -6.36 8.09
N SER A 38 -9.92 -6.62 8.66
CA SER A 38 -8.87 -7.40 7.99
C SER A 38 -9.37 -8.81 7.62
N PRO A 39 -8.64 -9.56 6.78
CA PRO A 39 -9.08 -10.89 6.33
C PRO A 39 -9.46 -11.82 7.48
N VAL A 40 -10.61 -12.50 7.35
CA VAL A 40 -11.22 -13.35 8.40
C VAL A 40 -11.26 -14.84 8.05
N LEU A 41 -10.88 -15.22 6.83
CA LEU A 41 -10.82 -16.63 6.44
C LEU A 41 -9.64 -17.31 7.11
N GLU A 42 -9.69 -18.64 7.23
CA GLU A 42 -8.66 -19.41 7.90
C GLU A 42 -7.29 -19.14 7.27
N ALA A 43 -6.32 -18.83 8.13
CA ALA A 43 -4.97 -18.43 7.75
C ALA A 43 -3.94 -19.34 8.44
N VAL A 44 -2.65 -19.16 8.15
CA VAL A 44 -1.60 -19.89 8.89
C VAL A 44 -1.77 -19.62 10.41
N PRO A 45 -1.73 -20.66 11.26
CA PRO A 45 -1.87 -20.49 12.71
C PRO A 45 -0.92 -19.42 13.27
N GLY A 46 -1.43 -18.54 14.14
CA GLY A 46 -0.67 -17.42 14.70
C GLY A 46 -0.50 -16.21 13.76
N SER A 47 -1.05 -16.24 12.54
CA SER A 47 -1.02 -15.11 11.62
C SER A 47 -1.56 -13.84 12.27
N ARG A 48 -0.82 -12.73 12.18
CA ARG A 48 -1.24 -11.43 12.75
C ARG A 48 -1.95 -10.55 11.74
N HIS A 49 -2.19 -11.04 10.52
CA HIS A 49 -2.74 -10.23 9.43
C HIS A 49 -3.78 -10.94 8.56
N GLY A 50 -3.77 -12.27 8.46
CA GLY A 50 -4.79 -13.05 7.73
C GLY A 50 -4.61 -13.15 6.20
N TYR A 51 -3.69 -12.40 5.58
CA TYR A 51 -3.40 -12.50 4.13
C TYR A 51 -2.83 -13.86 3.66
N ASP A 52 -2.30 -14.66 4.57
CA ASP A 52 -1.76 -16.00 4.35
C ASP A 52 -2.85 -17.08 4.48
N VAL A 53 -3.89 -16.96 3.65
CA VAL A 53 -5.08 -17.83 3.66
C VAL A 53 -4.70 -19.28 3.37
N VAL A 54 -5.23 -20.21 4.16
CA VAL A 54 -5.04 -21.67 4.00
C VAL A 54 -6.33 -22.42 3.68
N ASP A 55 -7.50 -21.88 4.06
CA ASP A 55 -8.81 -22.47 3.75
C ASP A 55 -9.88 -21.38 3.59
N HIS A 56 -10.40 -21.27 2.36
CA HIS A 56 -11.44 -20.31 2.01
C HIS A 56 -12.85 -20.69 2.49
N SER A 57 -13.05 -21.93 2.92
CA SER A 57 -14.37 -22.44 3.31
C SER A 57 -14.73 -22.13 4.77
N ARG A 58 -13.77 -21.61 5.56
CA ARG A 58 -13.91 -21.44 7.01
C ARG A 58 -13.53 -20.03 7.44
N VAL A 59 -14.30 -19.50 8.38
CA VAL A 59 -13.89 -18.33 9.17
C VAL A 59 -12.90 -18.81 10.21
N ARG A 60 -11.82 -18.04 10.39
CA ARG A 60 -10.67 -18.40 11.22
C ARG A 60 -11.06 -18.72 12.67
N GLU A 61 -10.78 -19.95 13.09
CA GLU A 61 -11.14 -20.43 14.45
C GLU A 61 -10.41 -19.66 15.55
N GLU A 62 -9.14 -19.30 15.34
CA GLU A 62 -8.31 -18.59 16.32
C GLU A 62 -8.86 -17.20 16.69
N LEU A 63 -9.69 -16.60 15.83
CA LEU A 63 -10.35 -15.32 16.09
C LEU A 63 -11.72 -15.45 16.78
N GLY A 64 -12.19 -16.69 16.99
CA GLY A 64 -13.52 -17.01 17.52
C GLY A 64 -14.47 -17.67 16.50
N GLY A 65 -13.96 -18.04 15.32
CA GLY A 65 -14.72 -18.75 14.30
C GLY A 65 -15.90 -17.95 13.73
N GLU A 66 -16.76 -18.64 13.00
CA GLU A 66 -17.92 -18.01 12.36
C GLU A 66 -18.94 -17.48 13.38
N GLU A 67 -19.10 -18.16 14.52
CA GLU A 67 -19.95 -17.70 15.62
C GLU A 67 -19.49 -16.35 16.16
N GLY A 68 -18.18 -16.18 16.40
CA GLY A 68 -17.61 -14.91 16.85
C GLY A 68 -17.82 -13.78 15.84
N LEU A 69 -17.66 -14.05 14.54
CA LEU A 69 -17.92 -13.06 13.49
C LEU A 69 -19.40 -12.65 13.43
N ARG A 70 -20.32 -13.63 13.56
CA ARG A 70 -21.76 -13.36 13.57
C ARG A 70 -22.19 -12.59 14.82
N SER A 71 -21.60 -12.88 15.98
CA SER A 71 -21.78 -12.11 17.22
C SER A 71 -21.36 -10.65 17.05
N LEU A 72 -20.15 -10.43 16.52
CA LEU A 72 -19.65 -9.10 16.20
C LEU A 72 -20.59 -8.35 15.24
N ALA A 73 -21.09 -9.02 14.20
CA ALA A 73 -22.02 -8.42 13.23
C ALA A 73 -23.38 -8.06 13.85
N ALA A 74 -23.89 -8.88 14.78
CA ALA A 74 -25.11 -8.59 15.51
C ALA A 74 -24.94 -7.35 16.40
N THR A 75 -23.89 -7.31 17.21
CA THR A 75 -23.58 -6.17 18.09
C THR A 75 -23.31 -4.88 17.29
N ALA A 76 -22.61 -4.98 16.15
CA ALA A 76 -22.42 -3.86 15.22
C ALA A 76 -23.77 -3.31 14.74
N ARG A 77 -24.68 -4.18 14.32
CA ARG A 77 -26.01 -3.79 13.83
C ARG A 77 -26.88 -3.16 14.92
N GLU A 78 -26.82 -3.65 16.15
CA GLU A 78 -27.51 -3.02 17.31
C GLU A 78 -27.09 -1.56 17.52
N HIS A 79 -25.86 -1.22 17.13
CA HIS A 79 -25.31 0.14 17.21
C HIS A 79 -25.39 0.91 15.88
N GLY A 80 -26.09 0.35 14.88
CA GLY A 80 -26.27 0.93 13.56
C GLY A 80 -25.00 0.97 12.72
N LEU A 81 -24.10 -0.01 12.92
CA LEU A 81 -22.90 -0.22 12.11
C LEU A 81 -23.07 -1.44 11.19
N GLY A 82 -22.50 -1.36 9.99
CA GLY A 82 -22.30 -2.49 9.08
C GLY A 82 -20.87 -3.04 9.10
N LEU A 83 -20.63 -4.14 8.38
CA LEU A 83 -19.29 -4.73 8.24
C LEU A 83 -18.82 -4.74 6.78
N VAL A 84 -17.60 -4.26 6.54
CA VAL A 84 -16.87 -4.42 5.28
C VAL A 84 -15.74 -5.42 5.51
N LEU A 85 -15.62 -6.43 4.64
CA LEU A 85 -14.59 -7.45 4.75
C LEU A 85 -13.50 -7.29 3.70
N ASP A 86 -12.25 -7.31 4.15
CA ASP A 86 -11.08 -7.49 3.29
C ASP A 86 -10.94 -8.95 2.82
N ILE A 87 -10.81 -9.18 1.51
CA ILE A 87 -10.68 -10.51 0.91
C ILE A 87 -9.46 -10.62 0.00
N VAL A 88 -8.90 -11.83 -0.08
CA VAL A 88 -7.58 -12.10 -0.70
C VAL A 88 -7.72 -13.09 -1.86
N PRO A 89 -8.14 -12.65 -3.06
CA PRO A 89 -8.41 -13.55 -4.18
C PRO A 89 -7.15 -14.00 -4.94
N ASN A 90 -6.03 -13.29 -4.78
CA ASN A 90 -4.86 -13.45 -5.63
C ASN A 90 -4.01 -14.70 -5.29
N HIS A 91 -3.99 -15.09 -4.02
CA HIS A 91 -3.00 -16.03 -3.49
C HIS A 91 -3.49 -16.77 -2.23
N MET A 92 -2.79 -17.85 -1.90
CA MET A 92 -2.90 -18.61 -0.64
C MET A 92 -1.51 -18.83 -0.04
N ALA A 93 -1.44 -19.21 1.22
CA ALA A 93 -0.19 -19.64 1.83
C ALA A 93 0.35 -20.93 1.19
N ALA A 94 1.62 -20.92 0.81
CA ALA A 94 2.40 -22.07 0.38
C ALA A 94 2.89 -22.89 1.59
N ALA A 95 1.97 -23.20 2.52
CA ALA A 95 2.20 -23.96 3.74
C ALA A 95 1.48 -25.31 3.65
N PRO A 96 2.10 -26.37 3.10
CA PRO A 96 1.40 -27.61 2.74
C PRO A 96 0.60 -28.24 3.88
N ARG A 97 1.16 -28.23 5.09
CA ARG A 97 0.52 -28.78 6.29
C ARG A 97 -0.87 -28.18 6.58
N HIS A 98 -1.07 -26.91 6.22
CA HIS A 98 -2.30 -26.18 6.50
C HIS A 98 -3.15 -25.97 5.24
N ASN A 99 -2.54 -25.95 4.06
CA ASN A 99 -3.22 -25.76 2.78
C ASN A 99 -3.51 -27.12 2.11
N ARG A 100 -4.74 -27.62 2.30
CA ARG A 100 -5.17 -28.92 1.77
C ARG A 100 -5.05 -29.02 0.25
N GLN A 101 -5.41 -27.96 -0.46
CA GLN A 101 -5.37 -27.93 -1.92
C GLN A 101 -3.94 -28.06 -2.42
N LEU A 102 -2.99 -27.34 -1.81
CA LEU A 102 -1.57 -27.47 -2.12
C LEU A 102 -1.04 -28.86 -1.73
N TRP A 103 -1.40 -29.39 -0.56
CA TRP A 103 -1.04 -30.75 -0.14
C TRP A 103 -1.43 -31.79 -1.20
N GLU A 104 -2.64 -31.74 -1.71
CA GLU A 104 -3.13 -32.64 -2.76
C GLU A 104 -2.33 -32.49 -4.07
N VAL A 105 -1.95 -31.26 -4.46
CA VAL A 105 -1.08 -31.02 -5.62
C VAL A 105 0.30 -31.61 -5.43
N LEU A 106 0.89 -31.48 -4.24
CA LEU A 106 2.20 -32.07 -3.94
C LEU A 106 2.14 -33.61 -3.89
N ARG A 107 1.00 -34.18 -3.51
CA ARG A 107 0.78 -35.64 -3.44
C ARG A 107 0.56 -36.28 -4.82
N GLU A 108 -0.21 -35.62 -5.69
CA GLU A 108 -0.70 -36.20 -6.96
C GLU A 108 -0.13 -35.53 -8.22
N GLY A 109 0.61 -34.43 -8.06
CA GLY A 109 1.14 -33.64 -9.17
C GLY A 109 0.03 -33.07 -10.06
N ARG A 110 0.27 -33.08 -11.37
CA ARG A 110 -0.69 -32.61 -12.39
C ARG A 110 -2.04 -33.34 -12.40
N ALA A 111 -2.09 -34.55 -11.85
CA ALA A 111 -3.32 -35.34 -11.78
C ALA A 111 -4.28 -34.86 -10.68
N SER A 112 -3.79 -34.03 -9.74
CA SER A 112 -4.62 -33.47 -8.68
C SER A 112 -5.77 -32.63 -9.26
N PRO A 113 -7.00 -32.74 -8.73
CA PRO A 113 -8.09 -31.85 -9.11
C PRO A 113 -7.80 -30.37 -8.78
N TYR A 114 -6.84 -30.12 -7.88
CA TYR A 114 -6.40 -28.78 -7.48
C TYR A 114 -5.19 -28.28 -8.27
N ALA A 115 -4.61 -29.05 -9.19
CA ALA A 115 -3.46 -28.62 -9.98
C ALA A 115 -3.73 -27.33 -10.78
N ARG A 116 -5.00 -27.13 -11.19
CA ARG A 116 -5.46 -25.92 -11.89
C ARG A 116 -5.78 -24.73 -10.98
N TRP A 117 -5.87 -24.94 -9.66
CA TRP A 117 -6.10 -23.84 -8.72
C TRP A 117 -4.89 -22.93 -8.64
N PHE A 118 -3.69 -23.49 -8.76
CA PHE A 118 -2.45 -22.76 -8.64
C PHE A 118 -1.82 -22.49 -10.00
N ASP A 119 -1.10 -21.39 -10.06
CA ASP A 119 -0.45 -20.91 -11.27
C ASP A 119 1.01 -21.41 -11.34
N ILE A 120 1.18 -22.64 -11.85
CA ILE A 120 2.44 -23.39 -11.85
C ILE A 120 2.99 -23.54 -13.28
N ASP A 121 4.24 -23.11 -13.48
CA ASP A 121 5.05 -23.46 -14.66
C ASP A 121 5.65 -24.85 -14.49
N TRP A 122 4.83 -25.85 -14.82
CA TRP A 122 5.23 -27.25 -14.76
C TRP A 122 6.38 -27.60 -15.72
N ALA A 123 6.49 -26.88 -16.86
CA ALA A 123 7.56 -27.12 -17.82
C ALA A 123 8.92 -26.72 -17.24
N ALA A 124 8.98 -25.56 -16.56
CA ALA A 124 10.19 -25.12 -15.87
C ALA A 124 10.62 -26.03 -14.72
N GLY A 125 9.66 -26.69 -14.06
CA GLY A 125 9.91 -27.60 -12.95
C GLY A 125 10.21 -29.04 -13.32
N GLY A 126 10.16 -29.41 -14.61
CA GLY A 126 10.24 -30.81 -15.04
C GLY A 126 9.12 -31.66 -14.44
N ASP A 127 7.89 -31.15 -14.49
CA ASP A 127 6.67 -31.70 -13.88
C ASP A 127 6.68 -31.80 -12.35
N LYS A 128 7.59 -31.07 -11.68
CA LYS A 128 7.62 -30.91 -10.22
C LYS A 128 7.31 -29.49 -9.79
N VAL A 129 6.78 -29.34 -8.58
CA VAL A 129 6.66 -28.04 -7.88
C VAL A 129 7.91 -27.79 -7.05
N LEU A 130 8.64 -26.70 -7.29
CA LEU A 130 9.80 -26.33 -6.48
C LEU A 130 9.35 -25.61 -5.20
N LEU A 131 9.70 -26.13 -4.02
CA LEU A 131 9.43 -25.51 -2.73
C LEU A 131 10.75 -25.04 -2.09
N PRO A 132 10.99 -23.74 -1.96
CA PRO A 132 12.26 -23.19 -1.49
C PRO A 132 12.32 -23.13 0.05
N VAL A 133 12.30 -24.30 0.71
CA VAL A 133 12.10 -24.42 2.17
C VAL A 133 13.33 -24.87 2.95
N LEU A 134 14.40 -25.31 2.28
CA LEU A 134 15.59 -25.83 2.93
C LEU A 134 16.50 -24.69 3.39
N ALA A 135 17.06 -24.80 4.60
CA ALA A 135 17.99 -23.81 5.17
C ALA A 135 19.29 -23.72 4.36
N GLY A 136 19.78 -24.86 3.85
CA GLY A 136 20.97 -24.99 3.02
C GLY A 136 20.76 -25.84 1.76
N PRO A 137 21.82 -26.08 0.98
CA PRO A 137 21.80 -27.00 -0.16
C PRO A 137 21.41 -28.42 0.27
N LEU A 138 20.58 -29.10 -0.53
CA LEU A 138 19.99 -30.40 -0.21
C LEU A 138 20.98 -31.43 0.36
N GLY A 139 22.17 -31.55 -0.25
CA GLY A 139 23.17 -32.53 0.19
C GLY A 139 23.67 -32.34 1.61
N GLY A 140 23.62 -31.11 2.16
CA GLY A 140 23.96 -30.82 3.55
C GLY A 140 22.78 -30.93 4.52
N GLU A 141 21.56 -31.11 4.00
CA GLU A 141 20.32 -31.10 4.77
C GLU A 141 19.69 -32.51 4.89
N LEU A 142 20.30 -33.53 4.29
CA LEU A 142 19.74 -34.90 4.22
C LEU A 142 19.43 -35.49 5.61
N ASP A 143 20.30 -35.23 6.60
CA ASP A 143 20.14 -35.76 7.97
C ASP A 143 18.98 -35.10 8.74
N ALA A 144 18.46 -33.96 8.24
CA ALA A 144 17.31 -33.28 8.82
C ALA A 144 15.96 -33.85 8.36
N PHE A 145 15.98 -34.81 7.42
CA PHE A 145 14.77 -35.46 6.92
C PHE A 145 14.38 -36.69 7.75
N THR A 146 13.08 -36.83 8.00
CA THR A 146 12.52 -38.08 8.54
C THR A 146 11.33 -38.51 7.70
N VAL A 147 11.21 -39.82 7.47
CA VAL A 147 10.13 -40.43 6.69
C VAL A 147 9.21 -41.17 7.65
N ASP A 148 7.92 -40.86 7.59
CA ASP A 148 6.85 -41.56 8.29
C ASP A 148 5.98 -42.29 7.27
N ALA A 149 6.35 -43.54 6.99
CA ALA A 149 5.67 -44.37 6.00
C ALA A 149 4.22 -44.67 6.41
N GLY A 150 3.94 -44.77 7.72
CA GLY A 150 2.60 -45.03 8.24
C GLY A 150 1.64 -43.85 8.02
N ALA A 151 2.14 -42.63 8.17
CA ALA A 151 1.38 -41.41 7.87
C ALA A 151 1.47 -40.97 6.38
N ALA A 152 2.35 -41.61 5.59
CA ALA A 152 2.72 -41.20 4.25
C ALA A 152 3.24 -39.74 4.18
N VAL A 153 4.13 -39.37 5.11
CA VAL A 153 4.66 -38.00 5.26
C VAL A 153 6.19 -37.98 5.25
N LEU A 154 6.75 -36.99 4.57
CA LEU A 154 8.15 -36.56 4.68
C LEU A 154 8.22 -35.33 5.59
N ARG A 155 9.14 -35.32 6.55
CA ARG A 155 9.37 -34.18 7.44
C ARG A 155 10.75 -33.57 7.24
N TYR A 156 10.83 -32.25 7.32
CA TYR A 156 12.08 -31.47 7.39
C TYR A 156 11.94 -30.47 8.54
N GLY A 157 12.57 -30.78 9.68
CA GLY A 157 12.29 -30.08 10.94
C GLY A 157 10.80 -30.17 11.31
N GLU A 158 10.14 -29.03 11.49
CA GLU A 158 8.69 -28.95 11.80
C GLU A 158 7.79 -28.96 10.56
N GLN A 159 8.38 -28.90 9.36
CA GLN A 159 7.63 -28.87 8.10
C GLN A 159 7.26 -30.29 7.68
N GLU A 160 6.04 -30.46 7.16
CA GLU A 160 5.50 -31.74 6.70
C GLU A 160 5.08 -31.65 5.23
N PHE A 161 5.39 -32.70 4.46
CA PHE A 161 5.08 -32.83 3.03
C PHE A 161 4.49 -34.22 2.75
N PRO A 162 3.52 -34.34 1.82
CA PRO A 162 2.95 -35.64 1.47
C PRO A 162 3.94 -36.50 0.69
N LEU A 163 3.94 -37.81 0.92
CA LEU A 163 4.60 -38.74 0.03
C LEU A 163 3.72 -39.09 -1.18
N ARG A 164 4.34 -39.13 -2.36
CA ARG A 164 3.75 -39.73 -3.55
C ARG A 164 3.44 -41.22 -3.28
N ALA A 165 2.29 -41.67 -3.76
CA ALA A 165 1.89 -43.07 -3.61
C ALA A 165 2.97 -44.02 -4.16
N GLY A 166 3.37 -45.00 -3.35
CA GLY A 166 4.36 -46.01 -3.72
C GLY A 166 5.82 -45.61 -3.49
N THR A 167 6.12 -44.43 -2.92
CA THR A 167 7.52 -43.99 -2.70
C THR A 167 8.02 -44.16 -1.27
N ALA A 168 7.17 -44.57 -0.32
CA ALA A 168 7.47 -44.52 1.12
C ALA A 168 8.63 -45.43 1.56
N GLU A 169 8.85 -46.53 0.84
CA GLU A 169 9.91 -47.50 1.14
C GLU A 169 11.21 -47.24 0.35
N LEU A 170 11.27 -46.18 -0.47
CA LEU A 170 12.46 -45.85 -1.24
C LEU A 170 13.57 -45.28 -0.33
N PRO A 171 14.85 -45.53 -0.65
CA PRO A 171 15.96 -44.81 -0.03
C PRO A 171 15.77 -43.30 -0.16
N LEU A 172 16.12 -42.53 0.89
CA LEU A 172 15.79 -41.09 0.96
C LEU A 172 16.15 -40.29 -0.32
N PRO A 173 17.35 -40.42 -0.95
CA PRO A 173 17.64 -39.69 -2.18
C PRO A 173 16.68 -40.05 -3.33
N GLU A 174 16.40 -41.34 -3.53
CA GLU A 174 15.46 -41.82 -4.54
C GLU A 174 14.02 -41.41 -4.22
N LEU A 175 13.65 -41.43 -2.94
CA LEU A 175 12.36 -40.96 -2.44
C LEU A 175 12.17 -39.49 -2.81
N LEU A 176 13.13 -38.62 -2.50
CA LEU A 176 13.07 -37.19 -2.81
C LEU A 176 12.95 -36.95 -4.32
N ASP A 177 13.70 -37.71 -5.13
CA ASP A 177 13.63 -37.62 -6.59
C ASP A 177 12.31 -38.16 -7.17
N ALA A 178 11.63 -39.07 -6.49
CA ALA A 178 10.37 -39.65 -6.95
C ALA A 178 9.13 -38.74 -6.70
N GLN A 179 9.24 -37.73 -5.84
CA GLN A 179 8.14 -36.84 -5.48
C GLN A 179 7.67 -35.95 -6.65
N HIS A 180 6.43 -35.46 -6.57
CA HIS A 180 5.89 -34.43 -7.48
C HIS A 180 6.35 -33.01 -7.12
N TYR A 181 7.23 -32.89 -6.13
CA TYR A 181 7.82 -31.64 -5.71
C TYR A 181 9.32 -31.79 -5.53
N ARG A 182 10.02 -30.66 -5.55
CA ARG A 182 11.46 -30.57 -5.28
C ARG A 182 11.65 -29.59 -4.13
N LEU A 183 12.08 -30.10 -2.99
CA LEU A 183 12.50 -29.25 -1.88
C LEU A 183 13.88 -28.66 -2.22
N ALA A 184 13.98 -27.34 -2.15
CA ALA A 184 15.15 -26.60 -2.59
C ALA A 184 15.64 -25.64 -1.50
N TRP A 185 16.93 -25.30 -1.58
CA TRP A 185 17.51 -24.24 -0.77
C TRP A 185 16.73 -22.95 -0.98
N TRP A 186 16.33 -22.27 0.10
CA TRP A 186 15.44 -21.11 0.04
C TRP A 186 15.93 -20.00 -0.91
N ARG A 187 17.25 -19.85 -1.08
CA ARG A 187 17.82 -18.87 -2.01
C ARG A 187 17.55 -19.13 -3.48
N LEU A 188 17.18 -20.37 -3.85
CA LEU A 188 16.82 -20.70 -5.23
C LEU A 188 15.43 -20.16 -5.60
N ALA A 189 14.63 -19.69 -4.64
CA ALA A 189 13.34 -19.02 -4.91
C ALA A 189 13.45 -17.85 -5.88
N ARG A 190 14.61 -17.18 -5.94
CA ARG A 190 14.80 -15.99 -6.78
C ARG A 190 15.06 -16.32 -8.26
N THR A 191 15.48 -17.54 -8.57
CA THR A 191 15.90 -17.94 -9.94
C THR A 191 15.26 -19.21 -10.48
N GLU A 192 14.77 -20.10 -9.62
CA GLU A 192 14.24 -21.42 -10.02
C GLU A 192 12.78 -21.64 -9.63
N LEU A 193 12.14 -20.69 -8.92
CA LEU A 193 10.73 -20.84 -8.55
C LEU A 193 9.85 -20.98 -9.79
N ASN A 194 8.92 -21.93 -9.74
CA ASN A 194 8.09 -22.29 -10.88
C ASN A 194 6.59 -22.21 -10.60
N TYR A 195 6.19 -21.38 -9.64
CA TYR A 195 4.81 -20.95 -9.48
C TYR A 195 4.76 -19.43 -9.36
N ARG A 196 3.66 -18.81 -9.81
CA ARG A 196 3.40 -17.40 -9.54
C ARG A 196 3.26 -17.21 -8.04
N ARG A 197 3.88 -16.17 -7.51
CA ARG A 197 3.78 -15.79 -6.10
C ARG A 197 3.25 -14.37 -5.93
N PHE A 198 2.90 -14.00 -4.70
CA PHE A 198 2.65 -12.60 -4.34
C PHE A 198 3.98 -11.85 -4.24
N PHE A 199 4.20 -10.88 -5.13
CA PHE A 199 5.46 -10.15 -5.26
C PHE A 199 6.69 -11.07 -5.30
N THR A 200 7.52 -11.03 -4.25
CA THR A 200 8.74 -11.85 -4.10
C THR A 200 8.66 -12.79 -2.89
N VAL A 201 7.46 -12.98 -2.32
CA VAL A 201 7.21 -13.82 -1.13
C VAL A 201 6.94 -15.26 -1.58
N SER A 202 7.91 -16.16 -1.40
CA SER A 202 7.79 -17.57 -1.79
C SER A 202 6.68 -18.30 -1.03
N GLU A 203 6.35 -17.84 0.16
CA GLU A 203 5.38 -18.44 1.07
C GLU A 203 3.93 -18.17 0.65
N LEU A 204 3.69 -17.44 -0.45
CA LEU A 204 2.36 -17.11 -0.97
C LEU A 204 2.25 -17.54 -2.44
N ILE A 205 1.50 -18.61 -2.71
CA ILE A 205 1.29 -19.20 -4.04
C ILE A 205 0.06 -18.58 -4.71
N GLY A 206 0.20 -18.19 -5.98
CA GLY A 206 -0.84 -17.53 -6.77
C GLY A 206 -1.99 -18.46 -7.15
N VAL A 207 -3.21 -17.99 -6.92
CA VAL A 207 -4.46 -18.69 -7.23
C VAL A 207 -5.03 -18.19 -8.56
N ARG A 208 -5.53 -19.12 -9.38
CA ARG A 208 -6.09 -18.87 -10.71
C ARG A 208 -7.59 -18.56 -10.66
N VAL A 209 -7.94 -17.46 -9.99
CA VAL A 209 -9.34 -17.04 -9.77
C VAL A 209 -10.08 -16.67 -11.07
N GLU A 210 -9.36 -16.52 -12.19
CA GLU A 210 -9.97 -16.34 -13.51
C GLU A 210 -10.88 -17.53 -13.89
N HIS A 211 -10.55 -18.74 -13.40
CA HIS A 211 -11.36 -19.94 -13.60
C HIS A 211 -12.64 -19.90 -12.75
N PRO A 212 -13.84 -20.06 -13.35
CA PRO A 212 -15.12 -20.01 -12.64
C PRO A 212 -15.18 -20.89 -11.41
N GLU A 213 -14.74 -22.14 -11.50
CA GLU A 213 -14.81 -23.08 -10.39
C GLU A 213 -13.86 -22.73 -9.23
N VAL A 214 -12.74 -22.06 -9.52
CA VAL A 214 -11.80 -21.60 -8.49
C VAL A 214 -12.40 -20.38 -7.79
N PHE A 215 -12.98 -19.44 -8.55
CA PHE A 215 -13.73 -18.33 -7.99
C PHE A 215 -14.86 -18.82 -7.08
N ASP A 216 -15.71 -19.71 -7.57
CA ASP A 216 -16.85 -20.23 -6.82
C ASP A 216 -16.40 -20.88 -5.49
N ALA A 217 -15.35 -21.70 -5.54
CA ALA A 217 -14.85 -22.38 -4.35
C ALA A 217 -14.18 -21.44 -3.34
N THR A 218 -13.45 -20.43 -3.81
CA THR A 218 -12.72 -19.47 -2.95
C THR A 218 -13.61 -18.36 -2.40
N HIS A 219 -14.75 -18.10 -3.03
CA HIS A 219 -15.66 -17.03 -2.62
C HIS A 219 -16.94 -17.55 -1.93
N ALA A 220 -17.21 -18.86 -1.95
CA ALA A 220 -18.44 -19.45 -1.41
C ALA A 220 -18.79 -18.97 0.01
N LYS A 221 -17.84 -19.00 0.95
CA LYS A 221 -18.08 -18.58 2.34
C LYS A 221 -18.31 -17.07 2.46
N VAL A 222 -17.55 -16.25 1.74
CA VAL A 222 -17.75 -14.79 1.72
C VAL A 222 -19.14 -14.43 1.17
N LEU A 223 -19.55 -15.07 0.08
CA LEU A 223 -20.87 -14.87 -0.52
C LEU A 223 -22.01 -15.36 0.38
N GLU A 224 -21.80 -16.45 1.11
CA GLU A 224 -22.72 -16.90 2.16
C GLU A 224 -22.89 -15.83 3.25
N LEU A 225 -21.80 -15.30 3.80
CA LEU A 225 -21.84 -14.26 4.83
C LEU A 225 -22.52 -12.97 4.35
N LEU A 226 -22.36 -12.60 3.08
CA LEU A 226 -23.08 -11.48 2.46
C LEU A 226 -24.58 -11.75 2.31
N ARG A 227 -24.97 -12.95 1.86
CA ARG A 227 -26.37 -13.36 1.71
C ARG A 227 -27.10 -13.40 3.06
N ASP A 228 -26.42 -13.86 4.09
CA ASP A 228 -26.92 -13.89 5.47
C ASP A 228 -26.95 -12.50 6.12
N GLY A 229 -26.41 -11.49 5.44
CA GLY A 229 -26.33 -10.12 5.92
C GLY A 229 -25.32 -9.93 7.05
N VAL A 230 -24.37 -10.84 7.26
CA VAL A 230 -23.25 -10.64 8.19
C VAL A 230 -22.32 -9.54 7.68
N LEU A 231 -22.15 -9.46 6.36
CA LEU A 231 -21.32 -8.48 5.67
C LEU A 231 -22.18 -7.55 4.80
N ASP A 232 -21.70 -6.32 4.58
CA ASP A 232 -22.36 -5.27 3.81
C ASP A 232 -21.56 -4.79 2.60
N GLY A 233 -20.24 -4.97 2.61
CA GLY A 233 -19.34 -4.57 1.54
C GLY A 233 -18.00 -5.32 1.58
N LEU A 234 -17.17 -5.09 0.57
CA LEU A 234 -15.90 -5.77 0.39
C LEU A 234 -14.75 -4.80 0.10
N ARG A 235 -13.55 -5.14 0.55
CA ARG A 235 -12.28 -4.58 0.08
C ARG A 235 -11.48 -5.69 -0.58
N ILE A 236 -11.02 -5.48 -1.80
CA ILE A 236 -10.27 -6.48 -2.57
C ILE A 236 -8.78 -6.22 -2.44
N ASP A 237 -8.07 -7.19 -1.89
CA ASP A 237 -6.61 -7.22 -1.84
C ASP A 237 -6.00 -7.45 -3.21
N HIS A 238 -4.98 -6.65 -3.54
CA HIS A 238 -4.08 -6.85 -4.67
C HIS A 238 -4.75 -7.35 -6.00
N PRO A 239 -5.77 -6.65 -6.53
CA PRO A 239 -6.40 -6.97 -7.82
C PRO A 239 -5.39 -6.95 -8.98
N ASP A 240 -4.31 -6.18 -8.87
CA ASP A 240 -3.27 -6.09 -9.90
C ASP A 240 -2.42 -7.37 -10.03
N GLY A 241 -2.56 -8.33 -9.11
CA GLY A 241 -2.00 -9.67 -9.24
C GLY A 241 -2.87 -10.65 -10.05
N LEU A 242 -4.12 -10.29 -10.35
CA LEU A 242 -5.05 -11.17 -11.06
C LEU A 242 -4.75 -11.24 -12.56
N ALA A 243 -5.05 -12.37 -13.19
CA ALA A 243 -4.87 -12.51 -14.64
C ALA A 243 -5.79 -11.54 -15.42
N ASP A 244 -7.08 -11.52 -15.05
CA ASP A 244 -8.09 -10.62 -15.60
C ASP A 244 -8.92 -9.97 -14.47
N PRO A 245 -8.46 -8.81 -13.93
CA PRO A 245 -9.16 -8.13 -12.86
C PRO A 245 -10.53 -7.60 -13.27
N ALA A 246 -10.72 -7.21 -14.54
CA ALA A 246 -12.01 -6.68 -15.00
C ALA A 246 -13.08 -7.79 -14.98
N ALA A 247 -12.75 -8.98 -15.51
CA ALA A 247 -13.65 -10.13 -15.47
C ALA A 247 -13.95 -10.59 -14.03
N TYR A 248 -12.92 -10.62 -13.16
CA TYR A 248 -13.08 -10.94 -11.74
C TYR A 248 -14.06 -9.99 -11.06
N LEU A 249 -13.87 -8.68 -11.22
CA LEU A 249 -14.72 -7.66 -10.58
C LEU A 249 -16.14 -7.68 -11.14
N GLY A 250 -16.32 -7.94 -12.43
CA GLY A 250 -17.66 -8.15 -13.02
C GLY A 250 -18.39 -9.33 -12.38
N ARG A 251 -17.72 -10.49 -12.28
CA ARG A 251 -18.27 -11.70 -11.65
C ARG A 251 -18.59 -11.47 -10.16
N LEU A 252 -17.71 -10.77 -9.44
CA LEU A 252 -17.94 -10.44 -8.04
C LEU A 252 -19.11 -9.47 -7.85
N ASN A 253 -19.22 -8.43 -8.70
CA ASN A 253 -20.33 -7.50 -8.65
C ASN A 253 -21.68 -8.21 -8.87
N GLU A 254 -21.75 -9.14 -9.84
CA GLU A 254 -22.94 -9.97 -10.06
C GLU A 254 -23.25 -10.87 -8.86
N ALA A 255 -22.25 -11.59 -8.35
CA ALA A 255 -22.40 -12.54 -7.24
C ALA A 255 -22.80 -11.86 -5.92
N THR A 256 -22.37 -10.62 -5.71
CA THR A 256 -22.67 -9.84 -4.51
C THR A 256 -23.96 -9.03 -4.64
N GLY A 257 -24.50 -8.85 -5.86
CA GLY A 257 -25.63 -7.97 -6.12
C GLY A 257 -25.27 -6.49 -6.01
N GLY A 258 -24.05 -6.12 -6.41
CA GLY A 258 -23.58 -4.73 -6.42
C GLY A 258 -23.31 -4.14 -5.03
N ARG A 259 -22.83 -4.96 -4.08
CA ARG A 259 -22.44 -4.47 -2.75
C ARG A 259 -21.26 -3.51 -2.89
N TRP A 260 -21.19 -2.54 -1.99
CA TRP A 260 -20.10 -1.56 -1.99
C TRP A 260 -18.76 -2.29 -1.92
N THR A 261 -17.97 -2.14 -2.97
CA THR A 261 -16.72 -2.87 -3.17
C THR A 261 -15.63 -1.90 -3.57
N VAL A 262 -14.55 -1.82 -2.81
CA VAL A 262 -13.36 -1.04 -3.16
C VAL A 262 -12.17 -1.95 -3.43
N VAL A 263 -11.25 -1.48 -4.25
CA VAL A 263 -10.07 -2.25 -4.65
C VAL A 263 -8.78 -1.60 -4.16
N GLU A 264 -7.86 -2.39 -3.62
CA GLU A 264 -6.52 -1.91 -3.32
C GLU A 264 -5.71 -1.77 -4.63
N LYS A 265 -5.92 -0.67 -5.33
CA LYS A 265 -5.20 -0.35 -6.56
C LYS A 265 -4.44 0.95 -6.37
N ILE A 266 -3.13 0.91 -6.63
CA ILE A 266 -2.28 2.08 -6.54
C ILE A 266 -2.30 2.80 -7.89
N LEU A 267 -2.73 4.06 -7.90
CA LEU A 267 -2.70 4.93 -9.07
C LEU A 267 -1.44 5.80 -9.02
N THR A 268 -0.63 5.80 -10.07
CA THR A 268 0.58 6.63 -10.13
C THR A 268 0.37 7.87 -10.99
N GLY A 269 0.89 9.02 -10.54
CA GLY A 269 0.83 10.27 -11.32
C GLY A 269 -0.59 10.67 -11.71
N ASP A 270 -0.86 10.71 -13.01
CA ASP A 270 -2.16 11.06 -13.61
C ASP A 270 -2.97 9.83 -14.06
N GLU A 271 -2.56 8.62 -13.66
CA GLU A 271 -3.29 7.38 -13.95
C GLU A 271 -4.74 7.45 -13.42
N HIS A 272 -5.66 6.88 -14.20
CA HIS A 272 -7.06 6.75 -13.81
C HIS A 272 -7.45 5.28 -13.65
N LEU A 273 -8.32 5.02 -12.69
CA LEU A 273 -8.94 3.72 -12.54
C LEU A 273 -9.73 3.37 -13.82
N PRO A 274 -9.66 2.14 -14.35
CA PRO A 274 -10.43 1.76 -15.52
C PRO A 274 -11.93 1.96 -15.33
N ALA A 275 -12.56 2.79 -16.16
CA ALA A 275 -13.96 3.20 -16.02
C ALA A 275 -14.97 2.03 -16.13
N GLY A 276 -14.57 0.90 -16.72
CA GLY A 276 -15.40 -0.30 -16.85
C GLY A 276 -15.36 -1.24 -15.64
N TRP A 277 -14.57 -0.94 -14.60
CA TRP A 277 -14.53 -1.79 -13.40
C TRP A 277 -15.80 -1.60 -12.57
N ALA A 278 -16.48 -2.72 -12.27
CA ALA A 278 -17.70 -2.75 -11.48
C ALA A 278 -17.39 -2.66 -9.97
N VAL A 279 -16.89 -1.50 -9.53
CA VAL A 279 -16.46 -1.21 -8.16
C VAL A 279 -16.88 0.20 -7.76
N ALA A 280 -16.82 0.51 -6.47
CA ALA A 280 -17.05 1.86 -5.95
C ALA A 280 -15.83 2.78 -6.13
N GLY A 281 -14.62 2.21 -6.28
CA GLY A 281 -13.38 2.94 -6.48
C GLY A 281 -12.19 2.23 -5.83
N THR A 282 -11.13 2.99 -5.52
CA THR A 282 -9.93 2.48 -4.83
C THR A 282 -10.11 2.47 -3.32
N THR A 283 -9.14 1.92 -2.59
CA THR A 283 -9.01 2.11 -1.13
C THR A 283 -8.58 3.53 -0.75
N GLY A 284 -8.00 4.31 -1.68
CA GLY A 284 -7.79 5.75 -1.50
C GLY A 284 -6.34 6.25 -1.36
N TYR A 285 -5.32 5.47 -1.73
CA TYR A 285 -3.92 5.95 -1.74
C TYR A 285 -3.68 7.14 -2.69
N ASP A 286 -4.50 7.23 -3.75
CA ASP A 286 -4.54 8.40 -4.63
C ASP A 286 -5.03 9.65 -3.89
N ALA A 287 -6.03 9.53 -3.01
CA ALA A 287 -6.43 10.63 -2.13
C ALA A 287 -5.33 10.98 -1.12
N LEU A 288 -4.68 9.97 -0.52
CA LEU A 288 -3.57 10.16 0.43
C LEU A 288 -2.49 11.07 -0.17
N HIS A 289 -1.98 10.72 -1.36
CA HIS A 289 -0.93 11.50 -2.00
C HIS A 289 -1.36 12.94 -2.30
N ARG A 290 -2.62 13.15 -2.72
CA ARG A 290 -3.15 14.50 -2.99
C ARG A 290 -3.29 15.33 -1.73
N ILE A 291 -3.68 14.74 -0.61
CA ILE A 291 -3.82 15.42 0.67
C ILE A 291 -2.45 15.75 1.25
N ASP A 292 -1.53 14.79 1.33
CA ASP A 292 -0.18 15.04 1.87
C ASP A 292 0.58 16.10 1.05
N GLY A 293 0.42 16.05 -0.27
CA GLY A 293 1.02 17.02 -1.18
C GLY A 293 0.53 18.45 -0.97
N LEU A 294 -0.72 18.65 -0.52
CA LEU A 294 -1.23 20.00 -0.20
C LEU A 294 -0.38 20.67 0.89
N PHE A 295 0.08 19.91 1.88
CA PHE A 295 0.80 20.43 3.03
C PHE A 295 2.32 20.45 2.86
N THR A 296 2.82 20.11 1.66
CA THR A 296 4.24 20.15 1.34
C THR A 296 4.57 21.44 0.57
N ASP A 297 5.60 22.18 1.01
CA ASP A 297 6.10 23.37 0.31
C ASP A 297 6.90 22.93 -0.93
N PRO A 298 6.45 23.25 -2.17
CA PRO A 298 7.14 22.83 -3.39
C PRO A 298 8.56 23.41 -3.49
N SER A 299 8.75 24.65 -3.02
CA SER A 299 10.05 25.33 -3.12
C SER A 299 11.04 24.74 -2.13
N GLY A 300 10.64 24.60 -0.87
CA GLY A 300 11.52 24.05 0.15
C GLY A 300 11.69 22.53 0.05
N ALA A 301 10.77 21.78 -0.59
CA ALA A 301 11.05 20.38 -0.96
C ALA A 301 12.17 20.26 -2.00
N ALA A 302 12.23 21.16 -2.99
CA ALA A 302 13.33 21.22 -3.94
C ALA A 302 14.65 21.64 -3.28
N GLU A 303 14.59 22.56 -2.31
CA GLU A 303 15.75 22.97 -1.52
C GLU A 303 16.26 21.85 -0.60
N LEU A 304 15.37 21.13 0.09
CA LEU A 304 15.70 19.94 0.88
C LEU A 304 16.42 18.88 0.04
N LEU A 305 16.01 18.67 -1.22
CA LEU A 305 16.73 17.78 -2.13
C LEU A 305 18.17 18.27 -2.40
N GLY A 306 18.37 19.57 -2.55
CA GLY A 306 19.71 20.18 -2.64
C GLY A 306 20.54 19.92 -1.38
N ARG A 307 19.99 20.25 -0.21
CA ARG A 307 20.64 20.05 1.10
C ARG A 307 20.96 18.59 1.39
N TYR A 308 20.06 17.68 1.05
CA TYR A 308 20.29 16.24 1.13
C TYR A 308 21.45 15.80 0.23
N ARG A 309 21.53 16.29 -1.00
CA ARG A 309 22.65 15.95 -1.91
C ARG A 309 23.98 16.50 -1.42
N GLU A 310 23.99 17.72 -0.85
CA GLU A 310 25.17 18.31 -0.22
C GLU A 310 25.63 17.51 1.00
N PHE A 311 24.70 17.10 1.86
CA PHE A 311 24.98 16.33 3.07
C PHE A 311 25.39 14.89 2.78
N ALA A 312 24.60 14.18 1.96
CA ALA A 312 24.72 12.73 1.80
C ALA A 312 25.56 12.30 0.58
N GLY A 313 25.77 13.19 -0.40
CA GLY A 313 26.51 12.88 -1.64
C GLY A 313 26.11 11.58 -2.34
N PRO A 314 24.81 11.21 -2.44
CA PRO A 314 24.42 9.91 -2.96
C PRO A 314 24.73 9.79 -4.47
N PRO A 315 25.11 8.59 -4.97
CA PRO A 315 25.20 8.36 -6.41
C PRO A 315 23.88 8.64 -7.12
N GLY A 316 23.95 9.08 -8.37
CA GLY A 316 22.78 9.53 -9.13
C GLY A 316 21.65 8.50 -9.23
N ASP A 317 21.97 7.22 -9.37
CA ASP A 317 21.04 6.10 -9.49
C ASP A 317 20.82 5.32 -8.17
N ARG A 318 21.29 5.86 -7.05
CA ARG A 318 21.19 5.26 -5.70
C ARG A 318 20.76 6.27 -4.64
N GLY A 319 19.78 7.11 -4.98
CA GLY A 319 19.24 8.15 -4.10
C GLY A 319 19.47 9.57 -4.59
N GLY A 320 20.39 9.79 -5.53
CA GLY A 320 20.66 11.14 -6.08
C GLY A 320 19.53 11.69 -6.95
N TYR A 321 18.98 10.89 -7.86
CA TYR A 321 17.89 11.28 -8.77
C TYR A 321 16.79 10.22 -8.77
N TRP A 322 15.53 10.66 -8.62
CA TRP A 322 14.37 9.77 -8.49
C TRP A 322 14.25 8.77 -9.65
N LYS A 323 14.13 9.25 -10.90
CA LYS A 323 13.96 8.41 -12.09
C LYS A 323 15.10 7.40 -12.29
N ALA A 324 16.35 7.82 -12.08
CA ALA A 324 17.51 6.93 -12.21
C ALA A 324 17.52 5.87 -11.10
N THR A 325 17.15 6.26 -9.88
CA THR A 325 17.06 5.35 -8.72
C THR A 325 15.98 4.29 -8.91
N VAL A 326 14.78 4.69 -9.37
CA VAL A 326 13.70 3.76 -9.72
C VAL A 326 14.15 2.79 -10.80
N ARG A 327 14.72 3.29 -11.89
CA ARG A 327 15.18 2.44 -13.00
C ARG A 327 16.24 1.43 -12.56
N ARG A 328 17.22 1.86 -11.74
CA ARG A 328 18.25 0.97 -11.18
C ARG A 328 17.66 -0.09 -10.25
N ALA A 329 16.69 0.29 -9.41
CA ALA A 329 15.96 -0.66 -8.57
C ALA A 329 15.19 -1.68 -9.41
N ALA A 330 14.46 -1.23 -10.44
CA ALA A 330 13.69 -2.09 -11.33
C ALA A 330 14.57 -3.12 -12.05
N TYR A 331 15.73 -2.72 -12.59
CA TYR A 331 16.66 -3.69 -13.17
C TYR A 331 17.10 -4.75 -12.16
N ARG A 332 17.44 -4.36 -10.93
CA ARG A 332 17.88 -5.32 -9.91
C ARG A 332 16.76 -6.30 -9.59
N VAL A 333 15.56 -5.81 -9.32
CA VAL A 333 14.41 -6.66 -8.98
C VAL A 333 14.09 -7.60 -10.14
N ALA A 334 13.96 -7.10 -11.38
CA ALA A 334 13.61 -7.90 -12.55
C ALA A 334 14.65 -8.98 -12.89
N THR A 335 15.94 -8.70 -12.67
CA THR A 335 17.03 -9.64 -13.02
C THR A 335 17.47 -10.54 -11.88
N HIS A 336 17.06 -10.25 -10.64
CA HIS A 336 17.51 -10.99 -9.46
C HIS A 336 16.36 -11.61 -8.69
N GLU A 337 15.36 -10.83 -8.27
CA GLU A 337 14.26 -11.30 -7.43
C GLU A 337 13.12 -11.89 -8.27
N LEU A 338 12.84 -11.31 -9.45
CA LEU A 338 11.81 -11.75 -10.39
C LEU A 338 12.42 -12.43 -11.64
N ALA A 339 13.59 -13.07 -11.47
CA ALA A 339 14.29 -13.69 -12.58
C ALA A 339 13.50 -14.89 -13.14
N SER A 340 12.83 -15.66 -12.26
CA SER A 340 11.92 -16.75 -12.64
C SER A 340 10.77 -16.28 -13.52
N GLU A 341 10.12 -15.18 -13.14
CA GLU A 341 8.99 -14.58 -13.85
C GLU A 341 9.43 -14.05 -15.23
N THR A 342 10.59 -13.39 -15.29
CA THR A 342 11.19 -12.93 -16.56
C THR A 342 11.55 -14.10 -17.47
N ALA A 343 12.09 -15.19 -16.92
CA ALA A 343 12.40 -16.40 -17.68
C ALA A 343 11.12 -17.07 -18.22
N TRP A 344 10.03 -17.07 -17.45
CA TRP A 344 8.73 -17.56 -17.91
C TRP A 344 8.17 -16.72 -19.06
N LEU A 345 8.18 -15.40 -18.95
CA LEU A 345 7.81 -14.50 -20.04
C LEU A 345 8.62 -14.77 -21.31
N THR A 346 9.92 -14.99 -21.16
CA THR A 346 10.80 -15.29 -22.29
C THR A 346 10.41 -16.60 -22.98
N ARG A 347 10.07 -17.66 -22.21
CA ARG A 347 9.59 -18.94 -22.77
C ARG A 347 8.27 -18.77 -23.51
N LEU A 348 7.32 -18.03 -22.93
CA LEU A 348 6.02 -17.76 -23.56
C LEU A 348 6.18 -16.98 -24.87
N ALA A 349 6.96 -15.90 -24.87
CA ALA A 349 7.23 -15.13 -26.08
C ALA A 349 7.91 -15.98 -27.17
N ALA A 350 8.90 -16.79 -26.80
CA ALA A 350 9.59 -17.67 -27.74
C ALA A 350 8.65 -18.72 -28.35
N SER A 351 7.71 -19.26 -27.57
CA SER A 351 6.72 -20.22 -28.05
C SER A 351 5.77 -19.60 -29.07
N VAL A 352 5.25 -18.39 -28.77
CA VAL A 352 4.41 -17.62 -29.70
C VAL A 352 5.18 -17.31 -30.99
N CYS A 353 6.42 -16.85 -30.89
CA CYS A 353 7.26 -16.57 -32.07
C CYS A 353 7.51 -17.83 -32.91
N ALA A 354 7.75 -18.99 -32.28
CA ALA A 354 8.02 -20.23 -33.01
C ALA A 354 6.83 -20.68 -33.87
N ALA A 355 5.61 -20.44 -33.39
CA ALA A 355 4.36 -20.79 -34.07
C ALA A 355 4.08 -19.94 -35.32
N ASP A 356 4.55 -18.69 -35.38
CA ASP A 356 4.32 -17.77 -36.50
C ASP A 356 5.60 -17.60 -37.37
N PRO A 357 5.59 -18.03 -38.66
CA PRO A 357 6.71 -17.84 -39.56
C PRO A 357 7.23 -16.40 -39.68
N ALA A 358 6.37 -15.38 -39.50
CA ALA A 358 6.77 -13.98 -39.54
C ALA A 358 7.56 -13.53 -38.30
N LEU A 359 7.42 -14.25 -37.19
CA LEU A 359 8.06 -13.93 -35.91
C LEU A 359 9.17 -14.91 -35.53
N ARG A 360 9.34 -16.01 -36.27
CA ARG A 360 10.18 -17.15 -35.90
C ARG A 360 11.66 -16.84 -35.67
N ASP A 361 12.20 -15.84 -36.34
CA ASP A 361 13.63 -15.49 -36.27
C ASP A 361 13.98 -14.51 -35.13
N HIS A 362 13.13 -14.42 -34.08
CA HIS A 362 13.48 -13.70 -32.85
C HIS A 362 14.23 -14.59 -31.86
N ALA A 363 15.49 -14.27 -31.59
CA ALA A 363 16.30 -15.01 -30.63
C ALA A 363 15.79 -14.83 -29.18
N PRO A 364 15.82 -15.89 -28.32
CA PRO A 364 15.36 -15.79 -26.94
C PRO A 364 16.04 -14.71 -26.10
N TRP A 365 17.33 -14.44 -26.35
CA TRP A 365 18.05 -13.37 -25.64
C TRP A 365 17.51 -11.98 -26.01
N ALA A 366 17.11 -11.76 -27.27
CA ALA A 366 16.55 -10.49 -27.74
C ALA A 366 15.16 -10.26 -27.15
N LEU A 367 14.32 -11.30 -27.12
CA LEU A 367 13.02 -11.28 -26.44
C LEU A 367 13.17 -10.98 -24.94
N ARG A 368 14.10 -11.65 -24.26
CA ARG A 368 14.38 -11.39 -22.83
C ARG A 368 14.82 -9.95 -22.58
N THR A 369 15.71 -9.42 -23.42
CA THR A 369 16.15 -8.02 -23.32
C THR A 369 14.98 -7.06 -23.56
N ALA A 370 14.16 -7.30 -24.59
CA ALA A 370 12.97 -6.50 -24.85
C ALA A 370 11.96 -6.51 -23.69
N ILE A 371 11.69 -7.68 -23.09
CA ILE A 371 10.85 -7.83 -21.89
C ILE A 371 11.40 -6.97 -20.75
N LEU A 372 12.69 -7.09 -20.43
CA LEU A 372 13.31 -6.33 -19.36
C LEU A 372 13.25 -4.82 -19.62
N GLU A 373 13.60 -4.39 -20.82
CA GLU A 373 13.66 -2.96 -21.16
C GLU A 373 12.28 -2.28 -21.15
N LEU A 374 11.23 -3.00 -21.54
CA LEU A 374 9.85 -2.52 -21.43
C LEU A 374 9.39 -2.52 -19.97
N LEU A 375 9.56 -3.62 -19.23
CA LEU A 375 9.14 -3.74 -17.82
C LEU A 375 9.72 -2.62 -16.93
N VAL A 376 11.01 -2.29 -17.06
CA VAL A 376 11.65 -1.25 -16.24
C VAL A 376 11.27 0.19 -16.63
N ARG A 377 10.48 0.37 -17.69
CA ARG A 377 10.03 1.68 -18.21
C ARG A 377 8.53 1.89 -18.09
N ILE A 378 7.77 0.92 -17.60
CA ILE A 378 6.32 1.09 -17.38
C ILE A 378 6.14 2.13 -16.26
N PRO A 379 5.39 3.23 -16.51
CA PRO A 379 5.22 4.31 -15.53
C PRO A 379 4.12 4.03 -14.48
N VAL A 380 3.39 2.93 -14.65
CA VAL A 380 2.27 2.47 -13.83
C VAL A 380 2.49 1.03 -13.38
N TYR A 381 1.63 0.51 -12.51
CA TYR A 381 1.75 -0.87 -12.01
C TYR A 381 1.63 -1.90 -13.12
N ARG A 382 0.64 -1.77 -14.01
CA ARG A 382 0.44 -2.75 -15.09
C ARG A 382 -0.46 -2.22 -16.22
N PRO A 383 -0.35 -2.81 -17.43
CA PRO A 383 -1.42 -2.73 -18.43
C PRO A 383 -2.69 -3.51 -17.98
N TYR A 384 -3.85 -2.99 -18.38
CA TYR A 384 -5.14 -3.69 -18.27
C TYR A 384 -5.66 -4.04 -19.67
N VAL A 385 -5.34 -5.25 -20.12
CA VAL A 385 -5.58 -5.71 -21.49
C VAL A 385 -6.22 -7.09 -21.47
N THR A 386 -7.14 -7.32 -22.40
CA THR A 386 -7.66 -8.65 -22.74
C THR A 386 -7.03 -9.08 -24.06
N ALA A 387 -6.40 -10.25 -24.10
CA ALA A 387 -5.73 -10.75 -25.29
C ALA A 387 -6.69 -10.87 -26.49
N GLY A 388 -6.27 -10.38 -27.67
CA GLY A 388 -7.08 -10.34 -28.88
C GLY A 388 -8.14 -9.24 -28.92
N ALA A 389 -8.36 -8.51 -27.82
CA ALA A 389 -9.24 -7.33 -27.81
C ALA A 389 -8.48 -6.07 -28.22
N VAL A 390 -9.20 -5.05 -28.68
CA VAL A 390 -8.62 -3.73 -28.94
C VAL A 390 -8.19 -3.11 -27.59
N PRO A 391 -6.91 -2.74 -27.42
CA PRO A 391 -6.44 -2.12 -26.18
C PRO A 391 -7.21 -0.83 -25.90
N THR A 392 -7.54 -0.63 -24.63
CA THR A 392 -8.06 0.67 -24.21
C THR A 392 -6.95 1.73 -24.29
N ARG A 393 -7.33 3.00 -24.39
CA ARG A 393 -6.37 4.11 -24.33
C ARG A 393 -5.47 4.04 -23.08
N ILE A 394 -6.04 3.69 -21.92
CA ILE A 394 -5.29 3.53 -20.66
C ILE A 394 -4.21 2.44 -20.81
N ALA A 395 -4.53 1.33 -21.47
CA ALA A 395 -3.56 0.27 -21.72
C ALA A 395 -2.43 0.71 -22.67
N GLU A 396 -2.75 1.45 -23.73
CA GLU A 396 -1.74 1.97 -24.66
C GLU A 396 -0.78 2.95 -23.98
N GLU A 397 -1.30 3.80 -23.08
CA GLU A 397 -0.53 4.77 -22.31
C GLU A 397 0.46 4.11 -21.32
N THR A 398 0.32 2.82 -21.00
CA THR A 398 1.30 2.10 -20.15
C THR A 398 2.61 1.75 -20.86
N LEU A 399 2.59 1.67 -22.20
CA LEU A 399 3.77 1.40 -23.03
C LEU A 399 3.88 2.50 -24.11
N PRO A 400 4.21 3.73 -23.70
CA PRO A 400 4.25 4.87 -24.58
C PRO A 400 5.40 4.78 -25.59
N ASP A 401 5.28 5.49 -26.71
CA ASP A 401 6.22 5.38 -27.83
C ASP A 401 7.65 5.79 -27.47
N ASP A 402 7.83 6.69 -26.50
CA ASP A 402 9.14 7.07 -25.98
C ASP A 402 9.79 5.92 -25.19
N ALA A 403 9.04 5.22 -24.34
CA ALA A 403 9.52 4.02 -23.65
C ALA A 403 9.93 2.92 -24.64
N VAL A 404 9.15 2.72 -25.70
CA VAL A 404 9.45 1.76 -26.78
C VAL A 404 10.70 2.15 -27.56
N ARG A 405 10.81 3.42 -27.96
CA ARG A 405 12.01 3.94 -28.65
C ARG A 405 13.25 3.76 -27.78
N ASP A 406 13.16 4.09 -26.50
CA ASP A 406 14.28 3.98 -25.56
C ASP A 406 14.62 2.52 -25.22
N ALA A 407 13.65 1.60 -25.31
CA ALA A 407 13.90 0.16 -25.22
C ALA A 407 14.61 -0.36 -26.48
N LYS A 408 14.22 0.08 -27.68
CA LYS A 408 14.91 -0.26 -28.94
C LYS A 408 16.35 0.23 -28.98
N ALA A 409 16.62 1.38 -28.38
CA ALA A 409 17.95 2.00 -28.38
C ALA A 409 19.04 1.19 -27.66
N VAL A 410 18.70 0.13 -26.91
CA VAL A 410 19.72 -0.76 -26.30
C VAL A 410 20.30 -1.77 -27.27
N PHE A 411 19.65 -1.98 -28.42
CA PHE A 411 20.08 -2.92 -29.45
C PHE A 411 20.96 -2.21 -30.46
N SER A 412 22.07 -2.84 -30.82
CA SER A 412 22.97 -2.33 -31.88
C SER A 412 22.46 -2.63 -33.28
N VAL A 413 21.65 -3.70 -33.44
CA VAL A 413 21.13 -4.18 -34.72
C VAL A 413 19.62 -3.89 -34.79
N PRO A 414 19.13 -3.13 -35.79
CA PRO A 414 17.71 -2.79 -35.92
C PRO A 414 16.77 -4.01 -36.00
N GLU A 415 17.20 -5.08 -36.66
CA GLU A 415 16.45 -6.32 -36.80
C GLU A 415 16.27 -7.03 -35.44
N GLU A 416 17.27 -6.98 -34.55
CA GLU A 416 17.16 -7.50 -33.18
C GLU A 416 16.24 -6.61 -32.33
N ALA A 417 16.25 -5.30 -32.57
CA ALA A 417 15.38 -4.34 -31.89
C ALA A 417 13.89 -4.56 -32.19
N ALA A 418 13.54 -5.27 -33.28
CA ALA A 418 12.17 -5.64 -33.60
C ALA A 418 11.53 -6.54 -32.52
N ALA A 419 12.34 -7.22 -31.69
CA ALA A 419 11.86 -7.96 -30.52
C ALA A 419 11.06 -7.08 -29.55
N VAL A 420 11.37 -5.77 -29.48
CA VAL A 420 10.63 -4.81 -28.65
C VAL A 420 9.19 -4.63 -29.15
N ASP A 421 8.98 -4.59 -30.47
CA ASP A 421 7.64 -4.47 -31.04
C ASP A 421 6.82 -5.74 -30.77
N VAL A 422 7.43 -6.92 -30.95
CA VAL A 422 6.77 -8.20 -30.65
C VAL A 422 6.34 -8.27 -29.19
N VAL A 423 7.24 -7.93 -28.25
CA VAL A 423 6.92 -7.96 -26.82
C VAL A 423 5.86 -6.91 -26.47
N ARG A 424 5.94 -5.71 -27.04
CA ARG A 424 4.93 -4.66 -26.86
C ARG A 424 3.57 -5.14 -27.34
N ASP A 425 3.49 -5.70 -28.55
CA ASP A 425 2.24 -6.13 -29.14
C ASP A 425 1.68 -7.38 -28.44
N LEU A 426 2.53 -8.26 -27.89
CA LEU A 426 2.09 -9.31 -26.97
C LEU A 426 1.55 -8.73 -25.66
N ALA A 427 2.26 -7.81 -25.01
CA ALA A 427 1.81 -7.19 -23.76
C ALA A 427 0.50 -6.39 -23.93
N LEU A 428 0.30 -5.81 -25.11
CA LEU A 428 -0.93 -5.11 -25.51
C LEU A 428 -1.95 -6.03 -26.18
N GLY A 429 -1.77 -7.36 -26.19
CA GLY A 429 -2.78 -8.30 -26.70
C GLY A 429 -3.10 -8.19 -28.20
N ARG A 430 -2.23 -7.56 -28.98
CA ARG A 430 -2.41 -7.29 -30.42
C ARG A 430 -2.02 -8.47 -31.32
N LEU A 431 -1.25 -9.43 -30.82
CA LEU A 431 -0.86 -10.64 -31.58
C LEU A 431 -1.85 -11.81 -31.45
N GLY A 432 -3.13 -11.50 -31.20
CA GLY A 432 -4.21 -12.47 -31.09
C GLY A 432 -4.50 -12.95 -29.66
N GLY A 433 -5.48 -13.84 -29.54
CA GLY A 433 -6.03 -14.33 -28.26
C GLY A 433 -5.88 -15.84 -28.04
N GLY A 434 -4.84 -16.47 -28.63
CA GLY A 434 -4.52 -17.86 -28.34
C GLY A 434 -4.06 -18.08 -26.89
N GLU A 435 -3.99 -19.34 -26.45
CA GLU A 435 -3.66 -19.68 -25.06
C GLU A 435 -2.33 -19.09 -24.59
N GLU A 436 -1.28 -19.20 -25.41
CA GLU A 436 0.05 -18.66 -25.08
C GLU A 436 0.09 -17.13 -25.11
N GLN A 437 -0.62 -16.48 -26.05
CA GLN A 437 -0.75 -15.02 -26.09
C GLN A 437 -1.48 -14.49 -24.86
N ALA A 438 -2.59 -15.13 -24.47
CA ALA A 438 -3.33 -14.78 -23.27
C ALA A 438 -2.50 -15.00 -22.00
N ALA A 439 -1.76 -16.11 -21.93
CA ALA A 439 -0.84 -16.38 -20.83
C ALA A 439 0.28 -15.33 -20.75
N PHE A 440 0.86 -14.91 -21.90
CA PHE A 440 1.86 -13.84 -21.92
C PHE A 440 1.27 -12.50 -21.46
N CYS A 441 0.11 -12.10 -21.97
CA CYS A 441 -0.57 -10.85 -21.59
C CYS A 441 -0.77 -10.79 -20.07
N ALA A 442 -1.39 -11.83 -19.50
CA ALA A 442 -1.66 -11.92 -18.08
C ALA A 442 -0.35 -11.90 -17.27
N ARG A 443 0.62 -12.75 -17.64
CA ARG A 443 1.90 -12.84 -16.95
C ARG A 443 2.66 -11.53 -16.98
N PHE A 444 2.70 -10.84 -18.12
CA PHE A 444 3.44 -9.59 -18.26
C PHE A 444 2.86 -8.53 -17.32
N ALA A 445 1.54 -8.43 -17.29
CA ALA A 445 0.84 -7.48 -16.42
C ALA A 445 1.00 -7.82 -14.92
N GLN A 446 0.95 -9.10 -14.55
CA GLN A 446 1.22 -9.56 -13.18
C GLN A 446 2.67 -9.30 -12.74
N THR A 447 3.64 -9.57 -13.62
CA THR A 447 5.06 -9.31 -13.36
C THR A 447 5.35 -7.81 -13.29
N ALA A 448 4.74 -6.99 -14.15
CA ALA A 448 4.84 -5.54 -14.09
C ALA A 448 4.37 -4.99 -12.73
N SER A 449 3.22 -5.48 -12.24
CA SER A 449 2.69 -5.03 -10.94
C SER A 449 3.63 -5.38 -9.79
N ALA A 450 4.16 -6.60 -9.77
CA ALA A 450 5.12 -7.01 -8.75
C ALA A 450 6.43 -6.23 -8.83
N LEU A 451 6.92 -6.00 -10.05
CA LEU A 451 8.13 -5.22 -10.28
C LEU A 451 7.97 -3.79 -9.80
N HIS A 452 6.84 -3.13 -10.10
CA HIS A 452 6.60 -1.76 -9.69
C HIS A 452 6.58 -1.65 -8.16
N ALA A 453 5.79 -2.48 -7.46
CA ALA A 453 5.74 -2.49 -6.00
C ALA A 453 7.13 -2.72 -5.38
N LYS A 454 7.83 -3.77 -5.79
CA LYS A 454 9.13 -4.13 -5.19
C LYS A 454 10.24 -3.13 -5.52
N SER A 455 10.27 -2.58 -6.73
CA SER A 455 11.33 -1.66 -7.13
C SER A 455 11.10 -0.22 -6.68
N VAL A 456 9.85 0.24 -6.67
CA VAL A 456 9.50 1.62 -6.29
C VAL A 456 9.30 1.70 -4.78
N GLU A 457 8.31 0.98 -4.25
CA GLU A 457 7.88 1.13 -2.86
C GLU A 457 8.86 0.50 -1.87
N ASP A 458 9.39 -0.68 -2.20
CA ASP A 458 10.23 -1.48 -1.31
C ASP A 458 11.71 -1.39 -1.68
N THR A 459 12.11 -0.44 -2.54
CA THR A 459 13.53 -0.19 -2.80
C THR A 459 13.80 1.28 -3.07
N ALA A 460 13.20 1.89 -4.11
CA ALA A 460 13.52 3.26 -4.48
C ALA A 460 13.11 4.27 -3.39
N PHE A 461 11.96 4.08 -2.73
CA PHE A 461 11.52 4.88 -1.58
C PHE A 461 12.51 4.85 -0.40
N TYR A 462 13.23 3.75 -0.23
CA TYR A 462 14.24 3.60 0.83
C TYR A 462 15.63 4.10 0.41
N ARG A 463 15.83 4.37 -0.89
CA ARG A 463 17.08 4.98 -1.42
C ARG A 463 16.95 6.49 -1.62
N TYR A 464 15.77 6.96 -2.03
CA TYR A 464 15.52 8.37 -2.32
C TYR A 464 14.89 9.03 -1.09
N VAL A 465 15.73 9.50 -0.17
CA VAL A 465 15.29 9.97 1.16
C VAL A 465 15.37 11.49 1.42
N PRO A 466 15.30 12.40 0.42
CA PRO A 466 15.41 13.84 0.70
C PRO A 466 14.29 14.32 1.64
N LEU A 467 13.06 13.84 1.43
CA LEU A 467 11.89 14.11 2.26
C LEU A 467 11.07 12.82 2.40
N VAL A 468 11.19 12.12 3.53
CA VAL A 468 10.62 10.76 3.68
C VAL A 468 9.12 10.73 3.98
N SER A 469 8.47 11.89 4.14
CA SER A 469 7.02 11.99 4.12
C SER A 469 6.43 11.75 2.74
N ALA A 470 7.20 11.96 1.67
CA ALA A 470 6.76 11.76 0.29
C ALA A 470 7.01 10.34 -0.25
N THR A 471 7.85 9.56 0.42
CA THR A 471 8.12 8.14 0.08
C THR A 471 7.09 7.24 0.74
N GLU A 472 5.87 7.33 0.24
CA GLU A 472 4.68 6.62 0.72
C GLU A 472 3.98 5.88 -0.42
N VAL A 473 3.28 4.80 -0.11
CA VAL A 473 2.49 4.01 -1.06
C VAL A 473 1.55 4.93 -1.86
N GLY A 474 1.64 4.89 -3.19
CA GLY A 474 0.92 5.80 -4.10
C GLY A 474 1.48 7.22 -4.23
N GLY A 475 2.57 7.54 -3.53
CA GLY A 475 3.25 8.84 -3.61
C GLY A 475 4.19 8.99 -4.81
N ASP A 476 4.50 10.25 -5.15
CA ASP A 476 5.54 10.64 -6.12
C ASP A 476 6.63 11.48 -5.43
N PRO A 477 7.70 10.85 -4.90
CA PRO A 477 8.81 11.56 -4.26
C PRO A 477 9.54 12.52 -5.19
N GLY A 478 9.41 12.35 -6.51
CA GLY A 478 9.98 13.26 -7.49
C GLY A 478 9.21 14.58 -7.61
N ARG A 479 7.94 14.60 -7.22
CA ARG A 479 7.04 15.77 -7.19
C ARG A 479 6.16 15.73 -5.94
N PRO A 480 6.75 15.95 -4.74
CA PRO A 480 6.07 15.66 -3.48
C PRO A 480 4.92 16.62 -3.15
N ALA A 481 4.91 17.83 -3.71
CA ALA A 481 3.89 18.85 -3.47
C ALA A 481 2.76 18.79 -4.50
N VAL A 482 1.54 19.10 -4.04
CA VAL A 482 0.31 19.20 -4.84
C VAL A 482 -0.26 20.60 -4.66
N SER A 483 -0.55 21.29 -5.76
CA SER A 483 -1.15 22.62 -5.68
C SER A 483 -2.62 22.55 -5.26
N VAL A 484 -3.11 23.62 -4.65
CA VAL A 484 -4.54 23.75 -4.27
C VAL A 484 -5.46 23.54 -5.48
N ARG A 485 -5.06 24.02 -6.65
CA ARG A 485 -5.80 23.82 -7.91
C ARG A 485 -5.85 22.34 -8.33
N GLU A 486 -4.72 21.63 -8.29
CA GLU A 486 -4.65 20.20 -8.63
C GLU A 486 -5.50 19.37 -7.67
N PHE A 487 -5.47 19.67 -6.37
CA PHE A 487 -6.33 19.03 -5.38
C PHE A 487 -7.82 19.26 -5.66
N HIS A 488 -8.24 20.50 -5.92
CA HIS A 488 -9.64 20.79 -6.23
C HIS A 488 -10.10 20.11 -7.53
N ALA A 489 -9.23 20.02 -8.54
CA ALA A 489 -9.51 19.28 -9.76
C ALA A 489 -9.68 17.78 -9.49
N PHE A 490 -8.82 17.21 -8.64
CA PHE A 490 -8.95 15.82 -8.17
C PHE A 490 -10.28 15.59 -7.45
N ALA A 491 -10.60 16.39 -6.43
CA ALA A 491 -11.84 16.25 -5.66
C ALA A 491 -13.10 16.42 -6.51
N THR A 492 -13.09 17.37 -7.47
CA THR A 492 -14.19 17.55 -8.43
C THR A 492 -14.37 16.33 -9.31
N ARG A 493 -13.27 15.71 -9.78
CA ARG A 493 -13.32 14.47 -10.56
C ARG A 493 -13.83 13.31 -9.72
N VAL A 494 -13.37 13.15 -8.49
CA VAL A 494 -13.87 12.11 -7.57
C VAL A 494 -15.38 12.27 -7.37
N ALA A 495 -15.87 13.48 -7.08
CA ALA A 495 -17.31 13.74 -6.92
C ALA A 495 -18.13 13.38 -8.17
N ARG A 496 -17.56 13.51 -9.36
CA ARG A 496 -18.25 13.24 -10.63
C ARG A 496 -18.21 11.77 -11.02
N ASP A 497 -17.03 11.15 -10.95
CA ASP A 497 -16.75 9.86 -11.57
C ASP A 497 -16.74 8.70 -10.57
N TRP A 498 -16.33 8.96 -9.32
CA TRP A 498 -16.11 7.93 -8.30
C TRP A 498 -16.54 8.42 -6.90
N PRO A 499 -17.78 8.91 -6.71
CA PRO A 499 -18.16 9.58 -5.45
C PRO A 499 -18.23 8.62 -4.25
N ALA A 500 -18.25 7.30 -4.50
CA ALA A 500 -18.23 6.24 -3.50
C ALA A 500 -16.84 5.61 -3.25
N THR A 501 -15.77 6.13 -3.86
CA THR A 501 -14.40 5.62 -3.68
C THR A 501 -13.92 5.75 -2.23
N GLY A 502 -13.01 4.89 -1.80
CA GLY A 502 -12.31 5.03 -0.52
C GLY A 502 -11.34 6.21 -0.51
N THR A 503 -11.09 6.78 0.67
CA THR A 503 -10.02 7.76 0.93
C THR A 503 -9.30 7.40 2.22
N VAL A 504 -7.97 7.38 2.21
CA VAL A 504 -7.14 7.01 3.38
C VAL A 504 -6.06 8.05 3.66
N LEU A 505 -5.58 8.09 4.91
CA LEU A 505 -4.32 8.75 5.28
C LEU A 505 -3.34 7.80 5.95
N THR A 506 -3.81 6.71 6.56
CA THR A 506 -2.97 5.67 7.16
C THR A 506 -3.64 4.34 6.87
N THR A 507 -2.82 3.31 6.61
CA THR A 507 -3.27 1.93 6.45
C THR A 507 -2.30 1.01 7.19
N HIS A 508 -2.57 -0.30 7.14
CA HIS A 508 -1.63 -1.30 7.64
C HIS A 508 -0.36 -1.44 6.78
N ASP A 509 -0.31 -0.81 5.60
CA ASP A 509 0.82 -0.89 4.65
C ASP A 509 1.48 0.45 4.36
N THR A 510 0.90 1.58 4.81
CA THR A 510 1.61 2.86 4.75
C THR A 510 2.95 2.75 5.46
N LYS A 511 4.02 3.23 4.81
CA LYS A 511 5.40 3.22 5.32
C LYS A 511 5.51 4.03 6.61
N ARG A 512 4.68 5.07 6.77
CA ARG A 512 4.57 5.91 7.97
C ARG A 512 3.13 6.33 8.18
N SER A 513 2.69 6.42 9.42
CA SER A 513 1.38 7.02 9.76
C SER A 513 1.26 8.48 9.30
N ALA A 514 0.02 8.94 9.08
CA ALA A 514 -0.29 10.28 8.61
C ALA A 514 0.34 11.38 9.47
N ASP A 515 0.33 11.22 10.79
CA ASP A 515 0.82 12.25 11.71
C ASP A 515 2.36 12.31 11.73
N VAL A 516 3.04 11.18 11.51
CA VAL A 516 4.50 11.15 11.27
C VAL A 516 4.83 11.86 9.95
N ARG A 517 4.06 11.61 8.88
CA ARG A 517 4.27 12.28 7.58
C ARG A 517 3.97 13.77 7.66
N ALA A 518 2.88 14.18 8.32
CA ALA A 518 2.51 15.56 8.57
C ALA A 518 3.62 16.34 9.30
N ARG A 519 4.23 15.71 10.33
CA ARG A 519 5.40 16.26 11.03
C ARG A 519 6.54 16.50 10.06
N ILE A 520 6.99 15.44 9.38
CA ILE A 520 8.13 15.48 8.46
C ILE A 520 7.90 16.47 7.30
N ALA A 521 6.67 16.60 6.79
CA ALA A 521 6.34 17.52 5.72
C ALA A 521 6.62 19.00 6.09
N VAL A 522 6.47 19.40 7.36
CA VAL A 522 6.79 20.76 7.83
C VAL A 522 8.28 21.10 7.64
N LEU A 523 9.17 20.11 7.55
CA LEU A 523 10.58 20.35 7.23
C LEU A 523 10.76 21.03 5.86
N SER A 524 9.82 20.81 4.93
CA SER A 524 9.82 21.50 3.63
C SER A 524 9.59 23.01 3.78
N GLU A 525 9.06 23.50 4.90
CA GLU A 525 8.90 24.93 5.16
C GLU A 525 10.15 25.57 5.80
N CYS A 526 11.14 24.78 6.23
CA CYS A 526 12.37 25.28 6.83
C CYS A 526 13.62 24.44 6.46
N PRO A 527 13.93 24.28 5.16
CA PRO A 527 15.01 23.43 4.66
C PRO A 527 16.38 23.72 5.28
N ASP A 528 16.79 24.99 5.35
CA ASP A 528 18.09 25.39 5.91
C ASP A 528 18.22 25.06 7.40
N ARG A 529 17.20 25.43 8.19
CA ARG A 529 17.16 25.13 9.63
C ARG A 529 17.25 23.62 9.90
N TRP A 530 16.62 22.82 9.04
CA TRP A 530 16.70 21.36 9.13
C TRP A 530 18.11 20.85 8.80
N ALA A 531 18.69 21.31 7.69
CA ALA A 531 20.01 20.85 7.24
C ALA A 531 21.12 21.21 8.26
N GLU A 532 21.10 22.43 8.80
CA GLU A 532 22.00 22.87 9.87
C GLU A 532 21.85 21.97 11.11
N LEU A 533 20.62 21.73 11.54
CA LEU A 533 20.33 20.86 12.69
C LEU A 533 20.85 19.44 12.48
N VAL A 534 20.67 18.83 11.29
CA VAL A 534 21.19 17.49 11.01
C VAL A 534 22.72 17.44 11.13
N GLY A 535 23.41 18.51 10.69
CA GLY A 535 24.85 18.67 10.90
C GLY A 535 25.22 18.67 12.39
N GLU A 536 24.54 19.47 13.20
CA GLU A 536 24.76 19.53 14.66
C GLU A 536 24.44 18.20 15.36
N LEU A 537 23.32 17.56 15.01
CA LEU A 537 22.90 16.27 15.56
C LEU A 537 23.92 15.18 15.26
N THR A 538 24.46 15.17 14.04
CA THR A 538 25.48 14.21 13.62
C THR A 538 26.80 14.45 14.36
N GLN A 539 27.22 15.70 14.55
CA GLN A 539 28.41 16.04 15.35
C GLN A 539 28.24 15.73 16.84
N ALA A 540 27.03 15.91 17.38
CA ALA A 540 26.72 15.65 18.79
C ALA A 540 26.53 14.16 19.11
N THR A 541 26.46 13.28 18.10
CA THR A 541 26.28 11.84 18.28
C THR A 541 27.66 11.17 18.40
N PRO A 542 27.94 10.42 19.48
CA PRO A 542 29.28 9.87 19.73
C PRO A 542 29.63 8.70 18.80
N VAL A 543 28.64 8.09 18.15
CA VAL A 543 28.82 7.02 17.16
C VAL A 543 28.52 7.59 15.78
N ALA A 544 29.46 7.41 14.84
CA ALA A 544 29.24 7.83 13.46
C ALA A 544 28.19 6.95 12.78
N SER A 545 27.36 7.54 11.92
CA SER A 545 26.46 6.76 11.07
C SER A 545 27.29 5.96 10.04
N PRO A 546 26.93 4.69 9.75
CA PRO A 546 27.66 3.88 8.78
C PRO A 546 27.58 4.43 7.35
N ASP A 547 26.55 5.22 7.03
CA ASP A 547 26.51 6.02 5.82
C ASP A 547 25.67 7.31 5.99
N PRO A 548 25.93 8.36 5.19
CA PRO A 548 25.20 9.63 5.31
C PRO A 548 23.71 9.59 4.93
N GLN A 549 23.27 8.69 4.04
CA GLN A 549 21.86 8.61 3.65
C GLN A 549 21.02 8.09 4.82
N LEU A 550 21.53 7.07 5.53
CA LEU A 550 20.94 6.58 6.76
C LEU A 550 20.85 7.68 7.82
N ALA A 551 21.92 8.45 8.05
CA ALA A 551 21.89 9.56 9.02
C ALA A 551 20.74 10.54 8.73
N TRP A 552 20.59 10.96 7.47
CA TRP A 552 19.53 11.87 7.03
C TRP A 552 18.12 11.28 7.26
N GLN A 553 17.92 10.01 6.88
CA GLN A 553 16.64 9.31 7.07
C GLN A 553 16.31 9.07 8.55
N ALA A 554 17.30 8.67 9.34
CA ALA A 554 17.13 8.36 10.76
C ALA A 554 16.72 9.60 11.56
N TRP A 555 17.34 10.76 11.28
CA TRP A 555 16.96 12.01 11.93
C TRP A 555 15.57 12.50 11.53
N GLN A 556 15.16 12.39 10.26
CA GLN A 556 13.78 12.69 9.87
C GLN A 556 12.78 11.79 10.62
N SER A 557 13.09 10.50 10.74
CA SER A 557 12.22 9.54 11.44
C SER A 557 12.15 9.83 12.95
N ALA A 558 13.28 10.18 13.58
CA ALA A 558 13.33 10.59 14.98
C ALA A 558 12.59 11.91 15.23
N TYR A 559 12.65 12.86 14.31
CA TYR A 559 11.87 14.10 14.36
C TYR A 559 10.36 13.81 14.22
N GLY A 560 9.95 13.00 13.24
CA GLY A 560 8.56 12.60 13.04
C GLY A 560 7.96 11.87 14.25
N CYS A 561 8.79 11.16 15.01
CA CYS A 561 8.42 10.46 16.23
C CYS A 561 8.80 11.18 17.53
N ALA A 562 9.24 12.44 17.47
CA ALA A 562 9.76 13.17 18.64
C ALA A 562 8.81 13.23 19.86
N PRO A 563 7.46 13.29 19.70
CA PRO A 563 6.53 13.28 20.83
C PRO A 563 6.45 11.96 21.59
N LEU A 564 6.96 10.86 21.02
CA LEU A 564 6.94 9.57 21.71
C LEU A 564 7.70 9.65 23.05
N PRO A 565 7.27 8.88 24.06
CA PRO A 565 8.03 8.74 25.30
C PRO A 565 9.48 8.35 25.01
N ALA A 566 10.42 8.98 25.71
CA ALA A 566 11.85 8.81 25.45
C ALA A 566 12.30 7.34 25.51
N GLY A 567 11.69 6.53 26.38
CA GLY A 567 11.97 5.09 26.49
C GLY A 567 11.40 4.24 25.36
N GLU A 568 10.46 4.74 24.56
CA GLU A 568 9.86 4.00 23.44
C GLU A 568 10.52 4.30 22.09
N LEU A 569 11.10 5.48 21.93
CA LEU A 569 11.60 5.97 20.64
C LEU A 569 12.64 5.02 20.03
N GLY A 570 13.69 4.65 20.79
CA GLY A 570 14.75 3.76 20.31
C GLY A 570 14.23 2.38 19.91
N ALA A 571 13.39 1.76 20.76
CA ALA A 571 12.83 0.44 20.53
C ALA A 571 11.94 0.36 19.27
N ARG A 572 11.41 1.49 18.81
CA ARG A 572 10.60 1.59 17.59
C ARG A 572 11.41 1.99 16.36
N LEU A 573 12.35 2.93 16.52
CA LEU A 573 13.18 3.41 15.42
C LEU A 573 14.17 2.36 14.93
N GLU A 574 14.83 1.62 15.84
CA GLU A 574 15.84 0.64 15.46
C GLU A 574 15.31 -0.43 14.49
N PRO A 575 14.22 -1.18 14.79
CA PRO A 575 13.72 -2.18 13.85
C PRO A 575 13.21 -1.55 12.55
N ALA A 576 12.62 -0.35 12.59
CA ALA A 576 12.16 0.35 11.40
C ALA A 576 13.32 0.77 10.48
N LEU A 577 14.45 1.22 11.05
CA LEU A 577 15.63 1.62 10.29
C LEU A 577 16.43 0.40 9.80
N LEU A 578 16.49 -0.69 10.56
CA LEU A 578 17.03 -1.96 10.08
C LEU A 578 16.23 -2.50 8.89
N LYS A 579 14.89 -2.44 8.96
CA LYS A 579 14.02 -2.73 7.81
C LYS A 579 14.36 -1.78 6.65
N ALA A 580 14.44 -0.48 6.88
CA ALA A 580 14.73 0.51 5.85
C ALA A 580 16.04 0.23 5.08
N VAL A 581 17.14 -0.09 5.77
CA VAL A 581 18.42 -0.37 5.10
C VAL A 581 18.42 -1.71 4.35
N ARG A 582 17.64 -2.69 4.80
CA ARG A 582 17.45 -3.97 4.10
C ARG A 582 16.61 -3.81 2.84
N GLU A 583 15.54 -3.02 2.88
CA GLU A 583 14.73 -2.65 1.70
C GLU A 583 15.54 -1.80 0.72
N ALA A 584 16.33 -0.83 1.21
CA ALA A 584 17.23 -0.05 0.36
C ALA A 584 18.21 -0.96 -0.39
N GLY A 585 18.68 -2.02 0.26
CA GLY A 585 19.50 -3.04 -0.39
C GLY A 585 20.87 -2.51 -0.84
N LEU A 586 21.36 -1.40 -0.27
CA LEU A 586 22.60 -0.74 -0.70
C LEU A 586 23.84 -1.38 -0.07
N PHE A 587 23.75 -1.76 1.21
CA PHE A 587 24.84 -2.31 2.01
C PHE A 587 24.49 -3.65 2.70
N THR A 588 23.20 -3.85 3.01
CA THR A 588 22.63 -5.09 3.54
C THR A 588 21.32 -5.39 2.82
N SER A 589 20.78 -6.60 2.94
CA SER A 589 19.45 -6.96 2.40
C SER A 589 18.82 -8.09 3.21
N TRP A 590 17.54 -8.36 2.97
CA TRP A 590 16.84 -9.50 3.59
C TRP A 590 17.49 -10.85 3.29
N THR A 591 18.02 -11.02 2.08
CA THR A 591 18.56 -12.32 1.63
C THR A 591 20.06 -12.44 1.83
N GLU A 592 20.77 -11.32 1.87
CA GLU A 592 22.22 -11.22 1.99
C GLU A 592 22.54 -10.18 3.07
N PRO A 593 22.34 -10.52 4.37
CA PRO A 593 22.55 -9.59 5.46
C PRO A 593 24.04 -9.36 5.72
N ASP A 594 24.44 -8.09 5.89
CA ASP A 594 25.76 -7.72 6.39
C ASP A 594 25.67 -7.42 7.89
N ALA A 595 26.07 -8.39 8.71
CA ALA A 595 25.97 -8.29 10.16
C ALA A 595 26.85 -7.16 10.75
N ALA A 596 27.94 -6.75 10.08
CA ALA A 596 28.79 -5.67 10.58
C ALA A 596 28.13 -4.31 10.32
N TYR A 597 27.58 -4.11 9.13
CA TYR A 597 26.82 -2.91 8.80
C TYR A 597 25.56 -2.79 9.68
N GLU A 598 24.79 -3.87 9.85
CA GLU A 598 23.59 -3.84 10.69
C GLU A 598 23.89 -3.52 12.16
N ARG A 599 25.00 -4.02 12.72
CA ARG A 599 25.44 -3.61 14.06
C ARG A 599 25.77 -2.12 14.12
N ALA A 600 26.46 -1.59 13.11
CA ALA A 600 26.77 -0.16 13.05
C ALA A 600 25.50 0.71 12.95
N VAL A 601 24.44 0.22 12.27
CA VAL A 601 23.11 0.86 12.26
C VAL A 601 22.52 0.89 13.67
N THR A 602 22.45 -0.26 14.34
CA THR A 602 21.93 -0.37 15.72
C THR A 602 22.70 0.55 16.68
N ASP A 603 24.03 0.51 16.65
CA ASP A 603 24.88 1.32 17.53
C ASP A 603 24.67 2.83 17.29
N PHE A 604 24.58 3.25 16.03
CA PHE A 604 24.29 4.64 15.66
C PHE A 604 22.90 5.08 16.16
N VAL A 605 21.87 4.26 15.94
CA VAL A 605 20.50 4.56 16.38
C VAL A 605 20.44 4.66 17.90
N ALA A 606 21.03 3.73 18.63
CA ALA A 606 21.04 3.73 20.09
C ALA A 606 21.77 4.95 20.67
N ALA A 607 22.88 5.36 20.06
CA ALA A 607 23.70 6.48 20.53
C ALA A 607 23.15 7.87 20.14
N GLY A 608 22.33 7.95 19.08
CA GLY A 608 21.84 9.21 18.52
C GLY A 608 20.32 9.24 18.36
N PRO A 609 19.76 8.96 17.17
CA PRO A 609 18.33 9.12 16.85
C PRO A 609 17.34 8.46 17.83
N GLY A 610 17.69 7.29 18.35
CA GLY A 610 16.89 6.51 19.30
C GLY A 610 17.23 6.76 20.77
N SER A 611 18.22 7.60 21.08
CA SER A 611 18.64 7.85 22.46
C SER A 611 17.57 8.59 23.27
N ALA A 612 17.30 8.11 24.47
CA ALA A 612 16.40 8.74 25.43
C ALA A 612 16.98 10.02 26.07
N SER A 613 18.27 10.30 25.89
CA SER A 613 18.97 11.40 26.56
C SER A 613 20.13 11.96 25.74
N GLY A 614 20.89 12.91 26.30
CA GLY A 614 22.04 13.52 25.62
C GLY A 614 21.70 14.74 24.77
N THR A 615 22.72 15.32 24.15
CA THR A 615 22.62 16.60 23.43
C THR A 615 21.76 16.48 22.19
N ALA A 616 21.95 15.45 21.37
CA ALA A 616 21.17 15.26 20.15
C ALA A 616 19.66 15.14 20.43
N ARG A 617 19.25 14.39 21.46
CA ARG A 617 17.85 14.29 21.88
C ARG A 617 17.27 15.65 22.30
N ARG A 618 18.03 16.47 23.05
CA ARG A 618 17.59 17.81 23.44
C ARG A 618 17.39 18.72 22.23
N LEU A 619 18.32 18.71 21.29
CA LEU A 619 18.26 19.53 20.08
C LEU A 619 17.04 19.17 19.21
N VAL A 620 16.85 17.89 18.89
CA VAL A 620 15.70 17.46 18.08
C VAL A 620 14.36 17.70 18.78
N THR A 621 14.30 17.53 20.12
CA THR A 621 13.08 17.80 20.90
C THR A 621 12.77 19.30 20.93
N ALA A 622 13.78 20.15 21.10
CA ALA A 622 13.60 21.60 21.07
C ALA A 622 13.13 22.07 19.69
N PHE A 623 13.71 21.52 18.62
CA PHE A 623 13.29 21.79 17.26
C PHE A 623 11.85 21.33 16.99
N ALA A 624 11.49 20.11 17.39
CA ALA A 624 10.12 19.60 17.29
C ALA A 624 9.12 20.46 18.06
N LYS A 625 9.48 20.93 19.26
CA LYS A 625 8.64 21.86 20.04
C LYS A 625 8.46 23.20 19.31
N SER A 626 9.50 23.73 18.67
CA SER A 626 9.41 24.98 17.91
C SER A 626 8.46 24.89 16.71
N LEU A 627 8.30 23.70 16.13
CA LEU A 627 7.43 23.46 14.98
C LEU A 627 6.04 22.92 15.35
N ALA A 628 5.77 22.69 16.64
CA ALA A 628 4.53 22.06 17.10
C ALA A 628 3.23 22.77 16.63
N PRO A 629 3.13 24.12 16.63
CA PRO A 629 1.94 24.80 16.09
C PRO A 629 1.70 24.52 14.60
N HIS A 630 2.78 24.35 13.84
CA HIS A 630 2.72 24.13 12.40
C HIS A 630 2.38 22.69 12.06
N VAL A 631 2.95 21.75 12.81
CA VAL A 631 2.53 20.34 12.77
C VAL A 631 1.04 20.21 13.10
N ARG A 632 0.57 20.91 14.14
CA ARG A 632 -0.85 20.91 14.53
C ARG A 632 -1.74 21.36 13.36
N ALA A 633 -1.36 22.40 12.63
CA ALA A 633 -2.11 22.86 11.45
C ALA A 633 -2.18 21.78 10.36
N THR A 634 -1.06 21.12 10.06
CA THR A 634 -1.01 20.06 9.05
C THR A 634 -1.81 18.82 9.47
N VAL A 635 -1.67 18.35 10.72
CA VAL A 635 -2.37 17.17 11.24
C VAL A 635 -3.89 17.36 11.21
N LEU A 636 -4.38 18.49 11.75
CA LEU A 636 -5.81 18.78 11.76
C LEU A 636 -6.35 19.05 10.34
N GLY A 637 -5.56 19.74 9.52
CA GLY A 637 -5.90 20.06 8.13
C GLY A 637 -6.05 18.80 7.28
N ALA A 638 -5.07 17.90 7.32
CA ALA A 638 -5.10 16.66 6.55
C ALA A 638 -6.29 15.78 6.96
N ALA A 639 -6.52 15.59 8.27
CA ALA A 639 -7.65 14.84 8.78
C ALA A 639 -8.99 15.45 8.33
N LEU A 640 -9.20 16.76 8.51
CA LEU A 640 -10.46 17.39 8.14
C LEU A 640 -10.70 17.32 6.62
N VAL A 641 -9.66 17.51 5.80
CA VAL A 641 -9.77 17.39 4.34
C VAL A 641 -10.19 15.98 3.94
N GLN A 642 -9.52 14.94 4.44
CA GLN A 642 -9.89 13.54 4.16
C GLN A 642 -11.34 13.27 4.54
N LEU A 643 -11.75 13.68 5.74
CA LEU A 643 -13.07 13.39 6.27
C LEU A 643 -14.19 14.12 5.51
N THR A 644 -13.91 15.22 4.83
CA THR A 644 -14.97 16.08 4.26
C THR A 644 -14.94 16.23 2.75
N MET A 645 -13.86 15.79 2.10
CA MET A 645 -13.81 15.68 0.64
C MET A 645 -14.77 14.56 0.10
N PRO A 646 -15.04 14.54 -1.21
CA PRO A 646 -15.81 13.46 -1.84
C PRO A 646 -15.16 12.09 -1.66
N GLY A 647 -15.97 11.03 -1.58
CA GLY A 647 -15.53 9.67 -1.24
C GLY A 647 -15.89 9.27 0.19
N VAL A 648 -15.59 8.02 0.52
CA VAL A 648 -15.79 7.36 1.81
C VAL A 648 -14.46 7.37 2.59
N PRO A 649 -14.32 8.13 3.68
CA PRO A 649 -13.12 8.09 4.50
C PRO A 649 -13.01 6.76 5.25
N ASP A 650 -11.86 6.09 5.09
CA ASP A 650 -11.45 4.94 5.87
C ASP A 650 -10.43 5.39 6.92
N LEU A 651 -10.78 5.20 8.19
CA LEU A 651 -9.93 5.52 9.33
C LEU A 651 -9.21 4.28 9.77
N TYR A 652 -7.89 4.35 9.88
CA TYR A 652 -7.13 3.27 10.50
C TYR A 652 -7.27 3.32 12.01
N GLN A 653 -7.29 2.16 12.65
CA GLN A 653 -7.40 2.04 14.10
C GLN A 653 -6.45 2.97 14.87
N GLY A 654 -7.02 3.80 15.74
CA GLY A 654 -6.34 4.79 16.58
C GLY A 654 -6.09 6.15 15.92
N THR A 655 -6.39 6.32 14.63
CA THR A 655 -6.10 7.58 13.89
C THR A 655 -7.13 8.69 14.09
N GLU A 656 -8.20 8.43 14.85
CA GLU A 656 -9.07 9.51 15.33
C GLU A 656 -8.33 10.47 16.27
N SER A 657 -7.29 9.99 16.95
CA SER A 657 -6.35 10.77 17.76
C SER A 657 -4.99 10.85 17.08
N GLU A 658 -4.01 11.51 17.71
CA GLU A 658 -2.66 11.50 17.15
C GLU A 658 -2.08 10.07 17.19
N TYR A 659 -1.75 9.54 16.02
CA TYR A 659 -1.27 8.19 15.82
C TYR A 659 0.12 8.23 15.19
N LEU A 660 1.14 7.98 16.02
CA LEU A 660 2.53 7.92 15.60
C LEU A 660 2.94 6.47 15.42
N ALA A 661 3.02 6.01 14.17
CA ALA A 661 3.55 4.71 13.79
C ALA A 661 4.46 4.78 12.56
N LEU A 662 5.46 3.90 12.55
CA LEU A 662 6.35 3.62 11.44
C LEU A 662 5.84 2.38 10.67
N VAL A 663 6.63 1.94 9.69
CA VAL A 663 6.30 0.81 8.81
C VAL A 663 6.00 -0.47 9.60
N ASP A 664 5.16 -1.33 9.03
CA ASP A 664 4.89 -2.70 9.50
C ASP A 664 6.17 -3.40 10.02
N PRO A 665 6.16 -3.98 11.24
CA PRO A 665 4.99 -4.23 12.10
C PRO A 665 4.63 -3.13 13.09
N ASP A 666 5.29 -1.97 13.07
CA ASP A 666 5.04 -0.93 14.09
C ASP A 666 3.62 -0.32 13.98
N ASN A 667 3.07 -0.22 12.77
CA ASN A 667 1.69 0.19 12.51
C ASN A 667 0.64 -0.92 12.75
N ARG A 668 1.03 -2.14 13.15
CA ARG A 668 0.11 -3.28 13.37
C ARG A 668 -0.13 -3.62 14.84
N ARG A 669 0.12 -2.66 15.73
CA ARG A 669 -0.19 -2.83 17.17
C ARG A 669 -1.70 -3.04 17.36
N PRO A 670 -2.14 -3.90 18.30
CA PRO A 670 -3.57 -4.09 18.59
C PRO A 670 -4.29 -2.76 18.85
N PHE A 671 -5.55 -2.67 18.42
CA PHE A 671 -6.38 -1.52 18.73
C PHE A 671 -6.52 -1.35 20.24
N ARG A 672 -6.44 -0.10 20.69
CA ARG A 672 -6.75 0.30 22.06
C ARG A 672 -7.64 1.52 21.99
N ARG A 673 -8.73 1.49 22.76
CA ARG A 673 -9.57 2.66 22.95
C ARG A 673 -8.73 3.78 23.60
N PRO A 674 -8.77 5.02 23.10
CA PRO A 674 -8.14 6.15 23.78
C PRO A 674 -8.66 6.30 25.22
N GLU A 675 -7.74 6.52 26.16
CA GLU A 675 -8.04 6.81 27.56
C GLU A 675 -7.75 8.29 27.85
N GLY A 676 -8.57 8.94 28.69
CA GLY A 676 -8.39 10.34 29.06
C GLY A 676 -9.29 11.32 28.31
N PRO A 677 -9.04 12.64 28.44
CA PRO A 677 -9.82 13.67 27.75
C PRO A 677 -9.58 13.62 26.24
N GLU A 678 -10.60 14.00 25.46
CA GLU A 678 -10.49 14.01 24.00
C GLU A 678 -9.40 14.99 23.54
N GLU A 679 -8.48 14.48 22.72
CA GLU A 679 -7.49 15.30 22.02
C GLU A 679 -8.17 16.14 20.94
N GLU A 680 -7.53 17.24 20.53
CA GLU A 680 -8.12 18.14 19.55
C GLU A 680 -8.41 17.46 18.20
N LYS A 681 -7.52 16.56 17.75
CA LYS A 681 -7.76 15.77 16.54
C LYS A 681 -8.96 14.84 16.68
N GLN A 682 -9.17 14.29 17.88
CA GLN A 682 -10.33 13.44 18.19
C GLN A 682 -11.63 14.25 18.14
N VAL A 683 -11.63 15.48 18.65
CA VAL A 683 -12.78 16.39 18.53
C VAL A 683 -13.11 16.70 17.06
N VAL A 684 -12.10 17.06 16.26
CA VAL A 684 -12.27 17.35 14.82
C VAL A 684 -12.79 16.11 14.08
N THR A 685 -12.19 14.95 14.34
CA THR A 685 -12.55 13.69 13.70
C THR A 685 -13.97 13.28 14.05
N GLY A 686 -14.33 13.28 15.33
CA GLY A 686 -15.67 12.93 15.79
C GLY A 686 -16.74 13.89 15.27
N ALA A 687 -16.47 15.20 15.23
CA ALA A 687 -17.39 16.19 14.69
C ALA A 687 -17.65 15.98 13.18
N ALA A 688 -16.59 15.75 12.40
CA ALA A 688 -16.73 15.50 10.97
C ALA A 688 -17.48 14.19 10.69
N LEU A 689 -17.16 13.10 11.40
CA LEU A 689 -17.82 11.80 11.25
C LEU A 689 -19.31 11.86 11.61
N ARG A 690 -19.66 12.48 12.74
CA ARG A 690 -21.07 12.68 13.12
C ARG A 690 -21.81 13.53 12.09
N LEU A 691 -21.21 14.61 11.60
CA LEU A 691 -21.82 15.44 10.56
C LEU A 691 -22.06 14.66 9.26
N ARG A 692 -21.14 13.78 8.85
CA ARG A 692 -21.34 12.88 7.70
C ARG A 692 -22.49 11.89 7.92
N ARG A 693 -22.63 11.37 9.14
CA ARG A 693 -23.71 10.45 9.51
C ARG A 693 -25.06 11.17 9.56
N GLU A 694 -25.09 12.43 9.96
CA GLU A 694 -26.30 13.28 9.98
C GLU A 694 -26.74 13.74 8.59
N LEU A 695 -25.80 13.98 7.67
CA LEU A 695 -26.04 14.53 6.33
C LEU A 695 -25.52 13.60 5.20
N PRO A 696 -25.98 12.34 5.13
CA PRO A 696 -25.48 11.38 4.14
C PRO A 696 -25.67 11.84 2.69
N GLU A 697 -26.69 12.63 2.39
CA GLU A 697 -26.95 13.21 1.06
C GLU A 697 -25.95 14.32 0.66
N VAL A 698 -25.32 14.97 1.65
CA VAL A 698 -24.30 16.01 1.44
C VAL A 698 -22.94 15.39 1.16
N PHE A 699 -22.63 14.29 1.84
CA PHE A 699 -21.30 13.66 1.77
C PHE A 699 -21.23 12.45 0.83
N GLY A 700 -22.33 11.74 0.63
CA GLY A 700 -22.45 10.55 -0.21
C GLY A 700 -22.54 10.84 -1.70
N GLU A 701 -23.04 9.86 -2.47
CA GLU A 701 -22.97 9.84 -3.94
C GLU A 701 -23.67 11.02 -4.64
N SER A 702 -24.74 11.55 -4.06
CA SER A 702 -25.45 12.73 -4.58
C SER A 702 -24.84 14.06 -4.16
N GLY A 703 -23.84 14.04 -3.27
CA GLY A 703 -23.25 15.22 -2.69
C GLY A 703 -22.38 15.98 -3.69
N THR A 704 -22.55 17.30 -3.80
CA THR A 704 -21.72 18.10 -4.72
C THR A 704 -20.45 18.62 -4.03
N TYR A 705 -19.49 19.05 -4.84
CA TYR A 705 -18.24 19.65 -4.39
C TYR A 705 -17.99 20.96 -5.14
N ALA A 706 -17.74 22.04 -4.40
CA ALA A 706 -17.40 23.35 -4.97
C ALA A 706 -16.20 23.96 -4.23
N PRO A 707 -15.08 24.26 -4.91
CA PRO A 707 -13.98 25.02 -4.31
C PRO A 707 -14.45 26.40 -3.85
N LEU A 708 -13.98 26.84 -2.69
CA LEU A 708 -14.21 28.20 -2.19
C LEU A 708 -12.96 29.05 -2.44
N THR A 709 -13.16 30.34 -2.69
CA THR A 709 -12.07 31.26 -3.04
C THR A 709 -11.56 31.96 -1.78
N ALA A 710 -10.24 32.06 -1.64
CA ALA A 710 -9.61 33.00 -0.73
C ALA A 710 -9.02 34.17 -1.51
N ARG A 711 -9.07 35.39 -0.95
CA ARG A 711 -8.54 36.62 -1.56
C ARG A 711 -7.64 37.33 -0.57
N GLY A 712 -6.56 37.94 -1.08
CA GLY A 712 -5.61 38.71 -0.28
C GLY A 712 -4.21 38.07 -0.26
N PRO A 713 -3.26 38.70 0.45
CA PRO A 713 -1.83 38.38 0.36
C PRO A 713 -1.44 36.98 0.85
N ALA A 714 -2.25 36.34 1.71
CA ALA A 714 -2.00 35.00 2.23
C ALA A 714 -3.00 33.94 1.69
N ALA A 715 -3.70 34.23 0.59
CA ALA A 715 -4.69 33.32 0.00
C ALA A 715 -4.13 31.92 -0.35
N GLY A 716 -2.84 31.82 -0.69
CA GLY A 716 -2.16 30.54 -0.97
C GLY A 716 -2.03 29.59 0.23
N HIS A 717 -2.31 30.08 1.45
CA HIS A 717 -2.31 29.31 2.69
C HIS A 717 -3.69 28.75 3.07
N VAL A 718 -4.74 29.06 2.29
CA VAL A 718 -6.10 28.54 2.51
C VAL A 718 -6.40 27.44 1.51
N VAL A 719 -6.93 26.32 2.00
CA VAL A 719 -7.67 25.35 1.19
C VAL A 719 -9.11 25.34 1.70
N ALA A 720 -10.07 25.66 0.84
CA ALA A 720 -11.47 25.74 1.24
C ALA A 720 -12.41 25.18 0.17
N PHE A 721 -13.50 24.55 0.59
CA PHE A 721 -14.52 24.01 -0.30
C PHE A 721 -15.87 23.89 0.41
N SER A 722 -16.94 23.81 -0.37
CA SER A 722 -18.30 23.54 0.09
C SER A 722 -18.78 22.17 -0.41
N ARG A 723 -19.53 21.47 0.46
CA ARG A 723 -20.29 20.26 0.12
C ARG A 723 -21.77 20.61 0.06
N SER A 724 -22.37 20.40 -1.11
CA SER A 724 -23.79 20.63 -1.39
C SER A 724 -24.37 21.98 -0.97
N GLY A 725 -23.55 23.02 -0.75
CA GLY A 725 -24.00 24.32 -0.22
C GLY A 725 -24.53 24.26 1.22
N GLU A 726 -24.29 23.17 1.94
CA GLU A 726 -24.78 22.93 3.31
C GLU A 726 -23.63 22.84 4.32
N VAL A 727 -22.44 22.44 3.87
CA VAL A 727 -21.22 22.39 4.68
C VAL A 727 -20.12 23.17 3.98
N ALA A 728 -19.36 23.97 4.73
CA ALA A 728 -18.16 24.66 4.26
C ALA A 728 -16.96 24.24 5.13
N VAL A 729 -15.85 23.95 4.48
CA VAL A 729 -14.61 23.47 5.09
C VAL A 729 -13.50 24.44 4.70
N ALA A 730 -12.68 24.82 5.65
CA ALA A 730 -11.47 25.59 5.39
C ALA A 730 -10.32 25.07 6.28
N VAL A 731 -9.12 24.95 5.71
CA VAL A 731 -7.90 24.52 6.44
C VAL A 731 -6.71 25.40 6.10
N THR A 732 -5.79 25.52 7.04
CA THR A 732 -4.51 26.23 6.88
C THR A 732 -3.44 25.27 6.33
N ARG A 733 -2.75 25.66 5.26
CA ARG A 733 -1.56 24.97 4.73
C ARG A 733 -0.33 25.86 4.79
N LEU A 734 0.85 25.24 4.85
CA LEU A 734 2.14 25.93 4.90
C LEU A 734 2.15 27.01 6.00
N SER A 735 1.83 26.58 7.22
CA SER A 735 1.55 27.50 8.33
C SER A 735 2.81 28.14 8.92
N LEU A 736 3.99 27.56 8.72
CA LEU A 736 5.25 28.19 9.11
C LEU A 736 5.57 29.34 8.16
N ARG A 737 5.45 29.11 6.86
CA ARG A 737 5.57 30.18 5.84
C ARG A 737 4.57 31.31 6.08
N LEU A 738 3.32 30.97 6.39
CA LEU A 738 2.30 31.96 6.76
C LEU A 738 2.74 32.83 7.94
N ALA A 739 3.31 32.23 8.98
CA ALA A 739 3.76 32.94 10.16
C ALA A 739 4.96 33.84 9.87
N GLU A 740 5.92 33.35 9.07
CA GLU A 740 7.10 34.12 8.61
C GLU A 740 6.69 35.32 7.74
N ASP A 741 5.63 35.20 6.95
CA ASP A 741 5.08 36.26 6.08
C ASP A 741 4.14 37.25 6.81
N GLY A 742 4.08 37.19 8.14
CA GLY A 742 3.30 38.12 8.96
C GLY A 742 1.83 37.72 9.18
N GLY A 743 1.49 36.45 8.97
CA GLY A 743 0.16 35.90 9.25
C GLY A 743 -0.89 36.24 8.18
N TRP A 744 -2.17 36.15 8.56
CA TRP A 744 -3.30 36.26 7.64
C TRP A 744 -3.48 37.64 6.99
N ARG A 745 -3.01 38.73 7.64
CA ARG A 745 -3.16 40.11 7.15
C ARG A 745 -4.62 40.41 6.77
N ASP A 746 -4.88 41.00 5.60
CA ASP A 746 -6.20 41.30 5.05
C ASP A 746 -6.80 40.15 4.21
N THR A 747 -6.30 38.92 4.39
CA THR A 747 -6.80 37.76 3.66
C THR A 747 -8.19 37.37 4.14
N VAL A 748 -9.10 37.13 3.19
CA VAL A 748 -10.49 36.71 3.42
C VAL A 748 -10.78 35.39 2.73
N VAL A 749 -11.72 34.62 3.28
CA VAL A 749 -12.30 33.41 2.69
C VAL A 749 -13.75 33.71 2.30
N GLU A 750 -14.12 33.44 1.06
CA GLU A 750 -15.48 33.61 0.56
C GLU A 750 -16.34 32.39 0.93
N LEU A 751 -17.20 32.55 1.94
CA LEU A 751 -18.22 31.57 2.27
C LEU A 751 -19.44 31.71 1.34
N PRO A 752 -20.18 30.63 1.04
CA PRO A 752 -21.38 30.74 0.21
C PRO A 752 -22.45 31.64 0.84
N ASP A 753 -23.24 32.29 -0.02
CA ASP A 753 -24.33 33.17 0.40
C ASP A 753 -25.48 32.41 1.09
N GLY A 754 -26.26 33.12 1.90
CA GLY A 754 -27.46 32.59 2.54
C GLY A 754 -27.21 31.84 3.85
N GLY A 755 -26.27 32.30 4.68
CA GLY A 755 -26.08 31.82 6.04
C GLY A 755 -27.28 32.07 6.98
N PRO A 756 -27.12 31.85 8.30
CA PRO A 756 -25.85 31.76 9.00
C PRO A 756 -25.13 30.39 8.87
N TRP A 757 -23.81 30.44 8.88
CA TRP A 757 -22.88 29.32 8.91
C TRP A 757 -22.34 29.15 10.33
N ARG A 758 -22.63 28.02 10.98
CA ARG A 758 -22.21 27.74 12.35
C ARG A 758 -20.97 26.88 12.39
N ASP A 759 -19.98 27.25 13.21
CA ASP A 759 -18.82 26.42 13.51
C ASP A 759 -19.23 25.20 14.36
N VAL A 760 -19.08 24.00 13.81
CA VAL A 760 -19.40 22.76 14.54
C VAL A 760 -18.27 22.30 15.45
N LEU A 761 -17.10 22.96 15.41
CA LEU A 761 -15.94 22.67 16.25
C LEU A 761 -15.85 23.61 17.46
N ALA A 762 -16.64 24.68 17.52
CA ALA A 762 -16.57 25.68 18.59
C ALA A 762 -16.84 25.04 19.97
N PRO A 763 -15.89 25.11 20.93
CA PRO A 763 -16.06 24.52 22.26
C PRO A 763 -16.88 25.40 23.21
N GLY A 764 -17.28 26.60 22.77
CA GLY A 764 -17.89 27.66 23.58
C GLY A 764 -19.12 28.29 22.94
N PRO A 765 -19.35 29.62 23.08
CA PRO A 765 -20.54 30.27 22.53
C PRO A 765 -20.60 30.10 21.01
N VAL A 766 -21.82 30.05 20.49
CA VAL A 766 -22.11 29.82 19.07
C VAL A 766 -21.36 30.84 18.20
N ARG A 767 -20.43 30.36 17.36
CA ARG A 767 -19.73 31.15 16.34
C ARG A 767 -20.45 30.98 15.01
N GLU A 768 -20.97 32.08 14.48
CA GLU A 768 -21.76 32.10 13.25
C GLU A 768 -21.34 33.23 12.31
N TRP A 769 -21.41 32.97 11.00
CA TRP A 769 -21.15 33.96 9.95
C TRP A 769 -22.32 34.02 8.97
N ALA A 770 -22.70 35.21 8.53
CA ALA A 770 -23.82 35.39 7.59
C ALA A 770 -23.56 34.81 6.18
N GLY A 771 -22.30 34.51 5.84
CA GLY A 771 -21.84 34.20 4.48
C GLY A 771 -20.99 35.33 3.91
N GLY A 772 -20.49 35.18 2.67
CA GLY A 772 -19.65 36.17 2.01
C GLY A 772 -18.21 36.20 2.54
N ALA A 773 -17.54 37.34 2.42
CA ALA A 773 -16.13 37.50 2.78
C ALA A 773 -15.92 37.51 4.30
N VAL A 774 -15.25 36.48 4.82
CA VAL A 774 -14.87 36.35 6.24
C VAL A 774 -13.36 36.49 6.38
N ALA A 775 -12.90 37.27 7.36
CA ALA A 775 -11.46 37.41 7.63
C ALA A 775 -10.85 36.05 8.01
N ALA A 776 -9.79 35.63 7.33
CA ALA A 776 -9.13 34.35 7.59
C ALA A 776 -8.58 34.29 9.03
N GLY A 777 -8.06 35.40 9.54
CA GLY A 777 -7.61 35.49 10.94
C GLY A 777 -8.72 35.32 11.97
N GLU A 778 -9.96 35.67 11.62
CA GLU A 778 -11.13 35.41 12.47
C GLU A 778 -11.57 33.95 12.35
N LEU A 779 -11.71 33.45 11.12
CA LEU A 779 -12.13 32.07 10.84
C LEU A 779 -11.22 31.05 11.54
N PHE A 780 -9.90 31.24 11.42
CA PHE A 780 -8.88 30.37 12.00
C PHE A 780 -8.40 30.79 13.40
N GLY A 781 -9.11 31.71 14.07
CA GLY A 781 -8.67 32.29 15.34
C GLY A 781 -8.54 31.27 16.49
N GLU A 782 -9.43 30.28 16.56
CA GLU A 782 -9.37 29.21 17.59
C GLU A 782 -8.57 27.99 17.12
N ARG A 783 -8.72 27.63 15.85
CA ARG A 783 -8.11 26.43 15.25
C ARG A 783 -7.63 26.73 13.84
N PRO A 784 -6.58 26.04 13.36
CA PRO A 784 -6.09 26.20 11.98
C PRO A 784 -7.02 25.56 10.94
N VAL A 785 -8.20 25.11 11.36
CA VAL A 785 -9.23 24.45 10.57
C VAL A 785 -10.61 24.95 11.00
N ALA A 786 -11.55 24.98 10.06
CA ALA A 786 -12.95 25.32 10.30
C ALA A 786 -13.86 24.32 9.58
N LEU A 787 -14.87 23.82 10.30
CA LEU A 787 -15.95 23.00 9.75
C LEU A 787 -17.27 23.71 10.06
N LEU A 788 -17.91 24.23 9.02
CA LEU A 788 -19.09 25.06 9.14
C LEU A 788 -20.31 24.35 8.58
N ARG A 789 -21.42 24.38 9.31
CA ARG A 789 -22.72 23.88 8.87
C ARG A 789 -23.67 25.05 8.65
N ARG A 790 -24.39 25.05 7.54
CA ARG A 790 -25.47 26.00 7.30
C ARG A 790 -26.62 25.75 8.28
N VAL A 791 -27.05 26.79 8.98
CA VAL A 791 -28.23 26.74 9.86
C VAL A 791 -29.45 27.05 9.00
N ARG A 792 -30.41 26.14 8.98
CA ARG A 792 -31.73 26.38 8.37
C ARG A 792 -32.63 27.01 9.44
N GLU A 793 -33.35 28.07 9.06
CA GLU A 793 -34.40 28.69 9.90
C GLU A 793 -35.54 27.72 10.24
#